data_AF-A0A8J2N188-F1
#
_entry.id   AF-A0A8J2N188-F1
#
_cell.length_a   1.000
_cell.length_b   1.000
_cell.length_c   1.000
_cell.angle_alpha   90.00
_cell.angle_beta   90.00
_cell.angle_gamma   90.00
#
_symmetry.space_group_name_H-M   'P 1'
#
loop_
_entity.id
_entity.type
_entity.pdbx_description
1 polymer ?
#
loop_
_entity_poly.entity_id
_entity_poly.type
_entity_poly.pdbx_seq_one_letter_code
_entity_poly.pdbx_strand_id
1 'polypeptide(L)'
;MRRELEELRWNMRQGQNPGDPNYPHSTASPTVDMQNYTPLEHASGTYSDPSGRTDASDSMSPAFDSRPPTRKGSDHHGTVPRVIDGYLLDSKRIDDCFTIFFTQYHPLFPILDPSIGPNDYYDQSPFLFWTIVVTGSRRYSEHEVLERTSQPITQLAFSSMALRTSQVPIIQGLLILCTWRLPTNSMYKDTTHLMCGSAVHLATQIGLHIAGVGQDFARTPLEKDQSLKVQRARLWLCCVIVSIRTSCVEGIPPLAESFFDGDEQDREDMVPYLPSDLQFLHKVYIILMRAMVAMGKTNLQSIHCDVRVLRSLIGIFDSQLLSLAPSSPSELDALQLSCARIHVMAFHFFAHPTSPGPDAEGLSRFYSLCISVIQSAATMQTTQKIHLPSVSQSFIDRTITLAGFTILRLVRSPLAQHLDVLAGERAFSQAYDFLKNVSIQPGDIHIRTAHIMKDLWGSDKVFRKKDGRVESLYLRLRTRLSMSISYDMFWYWREEFGNMQNPYGDEAALLSNDNAQQNAPQYPSQQQHQQQQQHQQQQQHQHQQHQQPLDPSMRQQLPVTKFDPSLVNPQMQPDPSVMSFDAWEGPDYGVPPMLDQFPDYDWAAGFEFSNADMPNSSLSIDILKSKEEKGNMGSIKAPERRMTAVEKLRSMLADPDKFLSCPGVYDGFTARIALQEGVDCLYMTGAGTTMSRLGTADMGIATLNDMLQNATMLASISPSTPLIADADTGYGGPVMVGRTVTSYIRAGVAGLHLEDQIVSKRCGHLNGKQLVDMDEFEARIRAARLAREESGGDIVIIARTDALQGFGYDEALRRLRAAVAQGADMAFLEGVTTAEDAKSICADLAPTPCLFNSVPGGVSPDFTVDECKQMGYKLAIFPLLACEVVYPAVRKAIQQMKAGHVESVEKDGKRHGPRELFRVCGLDDLIEFDVKAGGLNYKNGA
;
A
#
# COMPACT_ATOMS: atom_id res chain seq x y z
N MET A 1 -24.10 0.29 0.94
CA MET A 1 -24.69 -0.71 1.86
C MET A 1 -25.05 -0.18 3.25
N ARG A 2 -24.14 0.02 4.22
CA ARG A 2 -24.52 0.43 5.60
C ARG A 2 -25.27 1.77 5.66
N ARG A 3 -24.79 2.78 4.92
CA ARG A 3 -25.40 4.11 4.80
C ARG A 3 -26.75 4.11 4.07
N GLU A 4 -26.90 3.27 3.03
CA GLU A 4 -28.18 3.08 2.32
C GLU A 4 -29.21 2.33 3.18
N LEU A 5 -28.76 1.36 3.98
CA LEU A 5 -29.59 0.70 4.99
C LEU A 5 -30.05 1.69 6.07
N GLU A 6 -29.23 2.67 6.41
CA GLU A 6 -29.58 3.75 7.34
C GLU A 6 -30.56 4.76 6.73
N GLU A 7 -30.40 5.12 5.46
CA GLU A 7 -31.36 5.97 4.71
C GLU A 7 -32.71 5.27 4.48
N LEU A 8 -32.71 3.98 4.13
CA LEU A 8 -33.92 3.16 4.06
C LEU A 8 -34.61 3.03 5.42
N ARG A 9 -33.83 2.83 6.49
CA ARG A 9 -34.36 2.82 7.87
C ARG A 9 -34.85 4.20 8.30
N TRP A 10 -34.24 5.27 7.82
CA TRP A 10 -34.68 6.64 8.07
C TRP A 10 -36.02 6.92 7.39
N ASN A 11 -36.18 6.54 6.12
CA ASN A 11 -37.40 6.71 5.35
C ASN A 11 -38.55 5.83 5.88
N MET A 12 -38.25 4.61 6.35
CA MET A 12 -39.25 3.74 7.00
C MET A 12 -39.68 4.23 8.40
N ARG A 13 -38.84 5.00 9.09
CA ARG A 13 -39.15 5.55 10.43
C ARG A 13 -40.04 6.80 10.38
N GLN A 14 -40.13 7.47 9.24
CA GLN A 14 -40.85 8.74 9.09
C GLN A 14 -42.34 8.60 8.73
N GLY A 15 -42.91 7.38 8.74
CA GLY A 15 -44.36 7.15 8.74
C GLY A 15 -45.20 8.12 7.91
N GLN A 16 -44.93 8.27 6.62
CA GLN A 16 -45.72 9.13 5.73
C GLN A 16 -46.79 8.31 5.01
N ASN A 17 -48.04 8.68 5.26
CA ASN A 17 -49.26 8.10 4.72
C ASN A 17 -49.29 8.25 3.19
N PRO A 18 -49.77 7.27 2.39
CA PRO A 18 -49.75 7.32 0.91
C PRO A 18 -50.75 8.29 0.26
N GLY A 19 -51.06 9.45 0.86
CA GLY A 19 -52.18 10.31 0.45
C GLY A 19 -51.95 11.83 0.49
N ASP A 20 -50.71 12.31 0.47
CA ASP A 20 -50.42 13.76 0.41
C ASP A 20 -50.39 14.27 -1.05
N PRO A 21 -51.23 15.26 -1.45
CA PRO A 21 -51.29 15.80 -2.81
C PRO A 21 -50.04 16.57 -3.29
N ASN A 22 -49.04 16.80 -2.43
CA ASN A 22 -47.86 17.63 -2.76
C ASN A 22 -46.57 16.86 -3.03
N TYR A 23 -46.62 15.57 -3.35
CA TYR A 23 -45.43 14.82 -3.75
C TYR A 23 -45.18 14.91 -5.27
N PRO A 24 -43.97 15.29 -5.73
CA PRO A 24 -43.62 15.20 -7.14
C PRO A 24 -43.54 13.72 -7.56
N HIS A 25 -44.38 13.32 -8.50
CA HIS A 25 -44.47 11.95 -9.02
C HIS A 25 -43.12 11.48 -9.60
N SER A 26 -42.51 10.47 -8.97
CA SER A 26 -41.51 9.62 -9.60
C SER A 26 -42.14 8.25 -9.85
N THR A 27 -42.51 7.99 -11.10
CA THR A 27 -43.09 6.73 -11.54
C THR A 27 -41.99 5.72 -11.81
N ALA A 28 -41.73 4.85 -10.84
CA ALA A 28 -41.13 3.55 -11.09
C ALA A 28 -41.76 2.52 -10.15
N SER A 29 -42.75 1.79 -10.65
CA SER A 29 -43.01 0.44 -10.19
C SER A 29 -43.33 -0.48 -11.37
N PRO A 30 -42.93 -1.76 -11.27
CA PRO A 30 -42.90 -2.69 -12.38
C PRO A 30 -44.19 -3.50 -12.40
N THR A 31 -44.96 -3.38 -13.49
CA THR A 31 -45.90 -4.44 -13.88
C THR A 31 -45.72 -4.66 -15.37
N VAL A 32 -45.27 -5.87 -15.67
CA VAL A 32 -45.23 -6.42 -17.03
C VAL A 32 -46.66 -6.77 -17.39
N ASP A 33 -47.17 -6.19 -18.47
CA ASP A 33 -48.16 -6.89 -19.29
C ASP A 33 -47.86 -6.64 -20.78
N MET A 34 -47.56 -7.73 -21.47
CA MET A 34 -47.44 -7.78 -22.92
C MET A 34 -48.85 -7.71 -23.52
N GLN A 35 -49.15 -6.69 -24.33
CA GLN A 35 -49.89 -6.82 -25.60
C GLN A 35 -50.19 -5.45 -26.26
N ASN A 36 -50.04 -5.43 -27.60
CA ASN A 36 -50.64 -4.51 -28.60
C ASN A 36 -49.86 -3.25 -29.08
N TYR A 37 -49.08 -3.47 -30.15
CA TYR A 37 -49.09 -2.82 -31.47
C TYR A 37 -49.64 -1.37 -31.69
N THR A 38 -48.73 -0.52 -32.20
CA THR A 38 -48.83 0.47 -33.32
C THR A 38 -49.43 1.90 -33.15
N PRO A 39 -48.98 2.88 -33.98
CA PRO A 39 -48.86 4.32 -33.68
C PRO A 39 -49.91 5.21 -34.37
N LEU A 40 -50.03 6.50 -33.99
CA LEU A 40 -50.29 7.69 -34.88
C LEU A 40 -50.70 8.98 -34.11
N GLU A 41 -49.99 10.08 -34.44
CA GLU A 41 -50.44 11.45 -34.83
C GLU A 41 -51.30 12.42 -33.97
N HIS A 42 -50.75 13.66 -33.86
CA HIS A 42 -51.29 15.02 -34.11
C HIS A 42 -52.22 15.83 -33.15
N ALA A 43 -51.77 17.10 -32.93
CA ALA A 43 -52.51 18.39 -32.90
C ALA A 43 -53.31 18.78 -31.61
N SER A 44 -53.55 20.03 -31.18
CA SER A 44 -53.11 21.42 -31.49
C SER A 44 -53.94 22.43 -30.63
N GLY A 45 -53.37 23.59 -30.26
CA GLY A 45 -54.06 24.89 -30.02
C GLY A 45 -54.58 25.21 -28.59
N THR A 46 -54.80 26.44 -28.09
CA THR A 46 -54.27 27.85 -28.18
C THR A 46 -55.34 28.78 -27.52
N TYR A 47 -54.94 29.99 -27.06
CA TYR A 47 -55.72 31.20 -26.64
C TYR A 47 -56.20 31.29 -25.15
N SER A 48 -56.21 32.43 -24.41
CA SER A 48 -55.69 33.82 -24.51
C SER A 48 -56.04 34.64 -23.23
N ASP A 49 -55.21 35.61 -22.88
CA ASP A 49 -55.20 36.61 -21.75
C ASP A 49 -56.30 37.73 -21.87
N PRO A 50 -56.64 38.63 -20.90
CA PRO A 50 -55.77 39.75 -20.42
C PRO A 50 -55.93 40.31 -18.95
N SER A 51 -54.81 40.85 -18.43
CA SER A 51 -54.62 42.17 -17.74
C SER A 51 -54.45 42.29 -16.20
N GLY A 52 -53.29 42.88 -15.80
CA GLY A 52 -53.06 43.56 -14.50
C GLY A 52 -51.56 43.73 -14.13
N ARG A 53 -50.98 44.91 -14.37
CA ARG A 53 -49.60 45.41 -14.05
C ARG A 53 -49.13 45.08 -12.61
N THR A 54 -47.85 44.89 -12.24
CA THR A 54 -46.61 45.68 -12.48
C THR A 54 -45.33 44.88 -12.19
N ASP A 55 -44.26 45.27 -12.91
CA ASP A 55 -42.83 45.31 -12.56
C ASP A 55 -41.87 44.13 -12.78
N ALA A 56 -40.79 44.52 -13.47
CA ALA A 56 -39.42 44.00 -13.52
C ALA A 56 -39.09 42.83 -14.48
N SER A 57 -38.91 43.26 -15.74
CA SER A 57 -37.79 42.96 -16.64
C SER A 57 -37.57 41.53 -17.14
N ASP A 58 -38.16 41.31 -18.32
CA ASP A 58 -37.50 40.90 -19.56
C ASP A 58 -36.71 39.59 -19.60
N SER A 59 -37.44 38.53 -19.94
CA SER A 59 -36.93 37.55 -20.91
C SER A 59 -38.09 37.00 -21.74
N MET A 60 -38.10 37.34 -23.02
CA MET A 60 -38.93 36.72 -24.05
C MET A 60 -38.00 36.25 -25.19
N SER A 61 -38.10 34.96 -25.47
CA SER A 61 -37.65 34.19 -26.64
C SER A 61 -38.19 34.80 -27.98
N PRO A 62 -38.03 34.19 -29.19
CA PRO A 62 -37.37 32.93 -29.61
C PRO A 62 -36.60 32.99 -30.98
N ALA A 63 -36.03 31.85 -31.41
CA ALA A 63 -35.97 31.27 -32.78
C ALA A 63 -35.67 32.16 -34.02
N PHE A 64 -34.94 31.79 -35.07
CA PHE A 64 -34.21 30.62 -35.57
C PHE A 64 -33.46 31.16 -36.82
N ASP A 65 -32.19 30.79 -37.09
CA ASP A 65 -31.79 30.45 -38.48
C ASP A 65 -30.39 29.81 -38.59
N SER A 66 -30.40 28.58 -39.09
CA SER A 66 -29.39 27.86 -39.89
C SER A 66 -27.88 28.13 -39.71
N ARG A 67 -27.19 27.23 -38.98
CA ARG A 67 -25.79 26.76 -39.23
C ARG A 67 -25.46 25.53 -38.34
N PRO A 68 -24.49 24.68 -38.70
CA PRO A 68 -24.35 23.30 -38.19
C PRO A 68 -24.08 23.25 -36.67
N PRO A 69 -24.47 22.17 -35.97
CA PRO A 69 -24.52 22.17 -34.51
C PRO A 69 -23.10 22.16 -33.90
N THR A 70 -22.69 23.29 -33.34
CA THR A 70 -21.63 23.37 -32.32
C THR A 70 -22.25 23.48 -30.93
N ARG A 71 -21.57 22.90 -29.94
CA ARG A 71 -21.69 23.08 -28.48
C ARG A 71 -22.89 22.47 -27.75
N LYS A 72 -22.57 21.56 -26.83
CA LYS A 72 -23.10 21.59 -25.46
C LYS A 72 -21.91 21.84 -24.53
N GLY A 73 -21.95 22.95 -23.78
CA GLY A 73 -21.01 23.24 -22.69
C GLY A 73 -19.83 24.12 -23.04
N SER A 74 -20.08 25.40 -23.32
CA SER A 74 -19.31 26.49 -22.70
C SER A 74 -20.11 27.76 -22.95
N ASP A 75 -20.67 28.33 -21.89
CA ASP A 75 -21.16 29.70 -21.91
C ASP A 75 -20.05 30.66 -22.36
N HIS A 76 -20.45 31.83 -22.85
CA HIS A 76 -19.60 32.90 -23.37
C HIS A 76 -18.61 33.55 -22.35
N HIS A 77 -18.21 32.83 -21.32
CA HIS A 77 -17.22 33.28 -20.35
C HIS A 77 -15.83 32.74 -20.73
N GLY A 78 -14.86 33.65 -20.87
CA GLY A 78 -13.46 33.26 -21.04
C GLY A 78 -12.96 32.40 -19.88
N THR A 79 -11.85 31.69 -20.08
CA THR A 79 -11.20 30.88 -19.04
C THR A 79 -11.02 31.71 -17.76
N VAL A 80 -11.35 31.14 -16.60
CA VAL A 80 -11.27 31.84 -15.32
C VAL A 80 -9.90 31.56 -14.68
N PRO A 81 -9.20 32.58 -14.13
CA PRO A 81 -7.96 32.36 -13.38
C PRO A 81 -8.17 31.39 -12.21
N ARG A 82 -7.19 30.53 -11.94
CA ARG A 82 -7.26 29.51 -10.88
C ARG A 82 -6.07 29.61 -9.94
N VAL A 83 -6.26 29.20 -8.69
CA VAL A 83 -5.22 29.21 -7.66
C VAL A 83 -4.91 27.78 -7.20
N ILE A 84 -3.63 27.47 -7.05
CA ILE A 84 -3.16 26.25 -6.38
C ILE A 84 -2.06 26.64 -5.39
N ASP A 85 -2.24 26.27 -4.11
CA ASP A 85 -1.29 26.57 -3.03
C ASP A 85 -0.81 28.04 -3.00
N GLY A 86 -1.75 28.98 -3.11
CA GLY A 86 -1.47 30.43 -3.13
C GLY A 86 -0.86 30.99 -4.42
N TYR A 87 -0.57 30.14 -5.42
CA TYR A 87 -0.11 30.57 -6.74
C TYR A 87 -1.29 30.79 -7.68
N LEU A 88 -1.51 32.05 -8.11
CA LEU A 88 -2.54 32.44 -9.08
C LEU A 88 -2.02 32.27 -10.51
N LEU A 89 -2.70 31.44 -11.29
CA LEU A 89 -2.46 31.28 -12.73
C LEU A 89 -3.56 31.98 -13.52
N ASP A 90 -3.18 32.92 -14.38
CA ASP A 90 -4.10 33.67 -15.21
C ASP A 90 -4.69 32.83 -16.35
N SER A 91 -5.80 33.32 -16.90
CA SER A 91 -6.58 32.65 -17.95
C SER A 91 -5.76 32.30 -19.19
N LYS A 92 -4.86 33.19 -19.63
CA LYS A 92 -4.07 32.99 -20.84
C LYS A 92 -3.10 31.82 -20.67
N ARG A 93 -2.38 31.80 -19.54
CA ARG A 93 -1.45 30.70 -19.23
C ARG A 93 -2.16 29.35 -19.10
N ILE A 94 -3.37 29.34 -18.56
CA ILE A 94 -4.23 28.14 -18.52
C ILE A 94 -4.54 27.66 -19.94
N ASP A 95 -5.04 28.55 -20.80
CA ASP A 95 -5.40 28.22 -22.19
C ASP A 95 -4.19 27.72 -22.99
N ASP A 96 -3.03 28.34 -22.82
CA ASP A 96 -1.79 27.93 -23.47
C ASP A 96 -1.36 26.51 -23.01
N CYS A 97 -1.41 26.22 -21.71
CA CYS A 97 -1.10 24.88 -21.19
C CYS A 97 -2.09 23.81 -21.67
N PHE A 98 -3.39 24.12 -21.71
CA PHE A 98 -4.42 23.23 -22.25
C PHE A 98 -4.17 22.95 -23.74
N THR A 99 -3.86 23.99 -24.51
CA THR A 99 -3.53 23.87 -25.94
C THR A 99 -2.33 22.97 -26.15
N ILE A 100 -1.24 23.15 -25.39
CA ILE A 100 -0.06 22.29 -25.47
C ILE A 100 -0.42 20.84 -25.10
N PHE A 101 -1.17 20.62 -24.02
CA PHE A 101 -1.58 19.28 -23.62
C PHE A 101 -2.38 18.57 -24.72
N PHE A 102 -3.44 19.20 -25.24
CA PHE A 102 -4.31 18.56 -26.23
C PHE A 102 -3.68 18.41 -27.62
N THR A 103 -2.66 19.21 -27.95
CA THR A 103 -1.97 19.10 -29.26
C THR A 103 -0.72 18.23 -29.22
N GLN A 104 -0.02 18.14 -28.09
CA GLN A 104 1.28 17.46 -28.01
C GLN A 104 1.25 16.17 -27.18
N TYR A 105 0.43 16.11 -26.13
CA TYR A 105 0.42 15.00 -25.18
C TYR A 105 -0.76 14.06 -25.39
N HIS A 106 -1.98 14.62 -25.41
CA HIS A 106 -3.23 13.87 -25.56
C HIS A 106 -3.25 12.92 -26.78
N PRO A 107 -2.71 13.27 -27.96
CA PRO A 107 -2.70 12.34 -29.09
C PRO A 107 -1.89 11.05 -28.85
N LEU A 108 -0.94 11.07 -27.91
CA LEU A 108 -0.12 9.90 -27.53
C LEU A 108 -0.80 9.04 -26.46
N PHE A 109 -1.76 9.59 -25.73
CA PHE A 109 -2.56 8.89 -24.72
C PHE A 109 -3.96 9.50 -24.62
N PRO A 110 -4.84 9.21 -25.60
CA PRO A 110 -6.13 9.88 -25.72
C PRO A 110 -7.10 9.31 -24.68
N ILE A 111 -7.12 9.88 -23.47
CA ILE A 111 -7.99 9.43 -22.37
C ILE A 111 -9.04 10.48 -21.97
N LEU A 112 -8.91 11.69 -22.50
CA LEU A 112 -9.77 12.85 -22.23
C LEU A 112 -10.57 13.25 -23.48
N ASP A 113 -11.60 14.09 -23.31
CA ASP A 113 -12.38 14.66 -24.41
C ASP A 113 -11.84 16.06 -24.76
N PRO A 114 -11.29 16.27 -25.98
CA PRO A 114 -10.75 17.57 -26.39
C PRO A 114 -11.81 18.65 -26.61
N SER A 115 -13.10 18.31 -26.62
CA SER A 115 -14.20 19.28 -26.78
C SER A 115 -14.56 20.01 -25.49
N ILE A 116 -14.08 19.53 -24.33
CA ILE A 116 -14.38 20.10 -23.01
C ILE A 116 -13.38 21.22 -22.69
N GLY A 117 -13.88 22.37 -22.24
CA GLY A 117 -13.06 23.55 -21.94
C GLY A 117 -12.38 23.52 -20.56
N PRO A 118 -11.44 24.43 -20.27
CA PRO A 118 -10.72 24.47 -19.01
C PRO A 118 -11.63 24.66 -17.78
N ASN A 119 -12.65 25.51 -17.89
CA ASN A 119 -13.60 25.75 -16.80
C ASN A 119 -14.37 24.47 -16.43
N ASP A 120 -14.87 23.75 -17.43
CA ASP A 120 -15.63 22.51 -17.22
C ASP A 120 -14.76 21.40 -16.64
N TYR A 121 -13.49 21.28 -17.06
CA TYR A 121 -12.55 20.35 -16.45
C TYR A 121 -12.28 20.68 -14.98
N TYR A 122 -12.19 21.97 -14.63
CA TYR A 122 -12.03 22.40 -13.23
C TYR A 122 -13.25 22.03 -12.39
N ASP A 123 -14.45 22.26 -12.92
CA ASP A 123 -15.71 21.96 -12.22
C ASP A 123 -15.91 20.44 -12.05
N GLN A 124 -15.46 19.63 -13.02
CA GLN A 124 -15.46 18.17 -12.91
C GLN A 124 -14.46 17.67 -11.85
N SER A 125 -13.24 18.19 -11.88
CA SER A 125 -12.21 17.84 -10.90
C SER A 125 -11.06 18.87 -10.94
N PRO A 126 -10.85 19.63 -9.84
CA PRO A 126 -9.69 20.50 -9.73
C PRO A 126 -8.37 19.74 -9.91
N PHE A 127 -8.29 18.49 -9.45
CA PHE A 127 -7.11 17.64 -9.64
C PHE A 127 -6.85 17.31 -11.12
N LEU A 128 -7.88 16.90 -11.87
CA LEU A 128 -7.71 16.60 -13.29
C LEU A 128 -7.33 17.87 -14.08
N PHE A 129 -7.99 18.99 -13.79
CA PHE A 129 -7.64 20.29 -14.37
C PHE A 129 -6.17 20.63 -14.16
N TRP A 130 -5.70 20.61 -12.91
CA TRP A 130 -4.31 20.96 -12.61
C TRP A 130 -3.32 19.92 -13.16
N THR A 131 -3.74 18.66 -13.32
CA THR A 131 -2.95 17.63 -14.01
C THR A 131 -2.72 17.97 -15.48
N ILE A 132 -3.76 18.46 -16.18
CA ILE A 132 -3.65 18.93 -17.57
C ILE A 132 -2.69 20.13 -17.64
N VAL A 133 -2.84 21.10 -16.74
CA VAL A 133 -1.97 22.29 -16.66
C VAL A 133 -0.52 21.89 -16.44
N VAL A 134 -0.23 21.09 -15.41
CA VAL A 134 1.13 20.62 -15.08
C VAL A 134 1.75 19.90 -16.27
N THR A 135 1.00 18.99 -16.90
CA THR A 135 1.51 18.21 -18.05
C THR A 135 1.78 19.10 -19.27
N GLY A 136 0.88 20.04 -19.58
CA GLY A 136 1.09 21.04 -20.64
C GLY A 136 2.25 21.99 -20.36
N SER A 137 2.47 22.34 -19.08
CA SER A 137 3.52 23.28 -18.66
C SER A 137 4.95 22.75 -18.82
N ARG A 138 5.13 21.42 -18.97
CA ARG A 138 6.44 20.75 -19.15
C ARG A 138 7.29 21.33 -20.28
N ARG A 139 6.65 21.88 -21.31
CA ARG A 139 7.31 22.53 -22.46
C ARG A 139 6.76 23.93 -22.73
N TYR A 140 6.09 24.52 -21.75
CA TYR A 140 5.64 25.90 -21.84
C TYR A 140 6.83 26.85 -21.67
N SER A 141 6.76 28.02 -22.31
CA SER A 141 7.88 28.97 -22.34
C SER A 141 8.24 29.51 -20.96
N GLU A 142 7.29 29.55 -20.03
CA GLU A 142 7.47 30.06 -18.67
C GLU A 142 7.66 28.90 -17.69
N HIS A 143 8.92 28.63 -17.34
CA HIS A 143 9.30 27.52 -16.46
C HIS A 143 8.66 27.60 -15.05
N GLU A 144 8.33 28.82 -14.60
CA GLU A 144 7.69 29.06 -13.31
C GLU A 144 6.38 28.26 -13.15
N VAL A 145 5.60 28.10 -14.22
CA VAL A 145 4.30 27.39 -14.14
C VAL A 145 4.52 25.94 -13.70
N LEU A 146 5.47 25.24 -14.30
CA LEU A 146 5.79 23.86 -13.94
C LEU A 146 6.33 23.78 -12.52
N GLU A 147 7.28 24.64 -12.16
CA GLU A 147 7.92 24.66 -10.85
C GLU A 147 6.91 24.87 -9.71
N ARG A 148 6.00 25.83 -9.88
CA ARG A 148 4.99 26.20 -8.87
C ARG A 148 3.84 25.21 -8.77
N THR A 149 3.63 24.35 -9.76
CA THR A 149 2.49 23.41 -9.81
C THR A 149 2.90 21.95 -9.55
N SER A 150 4.16 21.57 -9.76
CA SER A 150 4.64 20.17 -9.66
C SER A 150 4.59 19.57 -8.25
N GLN A 151 4.82 20.35 -7.20
CA GLN A 151 4.73 19.86 -5.82
C GLN A 151 3.26 19.83 -5.32
N PRO A 152 2.47 20.91 -5.46
CA PRO A 152 1.08 20.93 -4.99
C PRO A 152 0.18 19.88 -5.66
N ILE A 153 0.43 19.52 -6.93
CA ILE A 153 -0.38 18.51 -7.63
C ILE A 153 -0.31 17.14 -6.95
N THR A 154 0.83 16.78 -6.33
CA THR A 154 0.98 15.51 -5.60
C THR A 154 0.09 15.51 -4.35
N GLN A 155 0.06 16.62 -3.61
CA GLN A 155 -0.83 16.76 -2.44
C GLN A 155 -2.30 16.76 -2.85
N LEU A 156 -2.63 17.43 -3.96
CA LEU A 156 -3.98 17.47 -4.52
C LEU A 156 -4.44 16.09 -5.01
N ALA A 157 -3.54 15.27 -5.55
CA ALA A 157 -3.82 13.88 -5.90
C ALA A 157 -4.27 13.08 -4.66
N PHE A 158 -3.47 13.10 -3.58
CA PHE A 158 -3.77 12.37 -2.36
C PHE A 158 -5.07 12.83 -1.68
N SER A 159 -5.30 14.14 -1.60
CA SER A 159 -6.56 14.66 -1.03
C SER A 159 -7.78 14.29 -1.87
N SER A 160 -7.67 14.32 -3.20
CA SER A 160 -8.75 13.93 -4.10
C SER A 160 -9.10 12.44 -3.96
N MET A 161 -8.09 11.57 -3.85
CA MET A 161 -8.30 10.13 -3.61
C MET A 161 -9.02 9.86 -2.29
N ALA A 162 -8.76 10.66 -1.24
CA ALA A 162 -9.41 10.52 0.06
C ALA A 162 -10.91 10.91 0.03
N LEU A 163 -11.27 11.94 -0.74
CA LEU A 163 -12.64 12.49 -0.79
C LEU A 163 -13.65 11.61 -1.54
N ARG A 164 -13.20 10.80 -2.52
CA ARG A 164 -14.03 9.83 -3.27
C ARG A 164 -15.33 10.41 -3.90
N THR A 165 -15.36 11.69 -4.25
CA THR A 165 -16.56 12.36 -4.79
C THR A 165 -16.79 12.13 -6.28
N SER A 166 -15.72 12.07 -7.09
CA SER A 166 -15.77 11.78 -8.54
C SER A 166 -14.54 10.98 -8.97
N GLN A 167 -14.69 9.65 -9.03
CA GLN A 167 -13.54 8.74 -9.18
C GLN A 167 -12.98 8.70 -10.62
N VAL A 168 -13.81 8.89 -11.65
CA VAL A 168 -13.36 8.81 -13.06
C VAL A 168 -12.32 9.90 -13.40
N PRO A 169 -12.57 11.20 -13.15
CA PRO A 169 -11.58 12.24 -13.38
C PRO A 169 -10.29 12.06 -12.56
N ILE A 170 -10.40 11.53 -11.34
CA ILE A 170 -9.25 11.23 -10.49
C ILE A 170 -8.40 10.12 -11.13
N ILE A 171 -9.03 9.02 -11.57
CA ILE A 171 -8.32 7.93 -12.27
C ILE A 171 -7.64 8.48 -13.53
N GLN A 172 -8.33 9.28 -14.35
CA GLN A 172 -7.75 9.89 -15.55
C GLN A 172 -6.52 10.75 -15.21
N GLY A 173 -6.60 11.60 -14.17
CA GLY A 173 -5.48 12.43 -13.73
C GLY A 173 -4.28 11.60 -13.25
N LEU A 174 -4.51 10.57 -12.44
CA LEU A 174 -3.46 9.66 -11.99
C LEU A 174 -2.75 8.96 -13.15
N LEU A 175 -3.51 8.48 -14.16
CA LEU A 175 -2.93 7.81 -15.33
C LEU A 175 -2.08 8.76 -16.20
N ILE A 176 -2.49 10.03 -16.33
CA ILE A 176 -1.71 11.06 -17.03
C ILE A 176 -0.38 11.29 -16.28
N LEU A 177 -0.41 11.46 -14.96
CA LEU A 177 0.80 11.64 -14.15
C LEU A 177 1.72 10.41 -14.17
N CYS A 178 1.17 9.19 -14.31
CA CYS A 178 1.99 7.98 -14.46
C CYS A 178 2.65 7.88 -15.85
N THR A 179 1.94 8.34 -16.89
CA THR A 179 2.41 8.35 -18.27
C THR A 179 3.49 9.41 -18.47
N TRP A 180 3.29 10.60 -17.93
CA TRP A 180 4.24 11.71 -17.94
C TRP A 180 4.59 12.12 -16.51
N ARG A 181 5.59 11.44 -15.95
CA ARG A 181 6.01 11.59 -14.56
C ARG A 181 6.46 13.00 -14.21
N LEU A 182 6.15 13.44 -13.00
CA LEU A 182 6.64 14.71 -12.47
C LEU A 182 8.18 14.71 -12.42
N PRO A 183 8.82 15.86 -12.65
CA PRO A 183 10.27 15.96 -12.55
C PRO A 183 10.71 15.62 -11.12
N THR A 184 11.60 14.65 -10.99
CA THR A 184 12.21 14.26 -9.72
C THR A 184 13.72 14.15 -9.91
N ASN A 185 14.48 14.47 -8.87
CA ASN A 185 15.92 14.28 -8.82
C ASN A 185 16.32 12.91 -8.22
N SER A 186 15.36 12.16 -7.68
CA SER A 186 15.60 10.85 -7.04
C SER A 186 14.46 9.87 -7.33
N MET A 187 14.82 8.61 -7.59
CA MET A 187 13.84 7.52 -7.74
C MET A 187 13.03 7.29 -6.45
N TYR A 188 13.58 7.62 -5.28
CA TYR A 188 12.87 7.49 -4.00
C TYR A 188 11.70 8.48 -3.85
N LYS A 189 11.87 9.71 -4.37
CA LYS A 189 10.83 10.74 -4.33
C LYS A 189 9.74 10.50 -5.38
N ASP A 190 9.90 9.48 -6.23
CA ASP A 190 8.94 9.15 -7.28
C ASP A 190 7.71 8.43 -6.69
N THR A 191 6.57 9.11 -6.69
CA THR A 191 5.29 8.58 -6.20
C THR A 191 4.49 7.86 -7.29
N THR A 192 5.03 7.73 -8.51
CA THR A 192 4.32 7.19 -9.68
C THR A 192 3.74 5.80 -9.43
N HIS A 193 4.51 4.89 -8.80
CA HIS A 193 4.01 3.54 -8.54
C HIS A 193 2.83 3.53 -7.55
N LEU A 194 2.86 4.40 -6.55
CA LEU A 194 1.77 4.56 -5.58
C LEU A 194 0.51 5.14 -6.25
N MET A 195 0.66 6.17 -7.09
CA MET A 195 -0.43 6.74 -7.89
C MET A 195 -1.03 5.70 -8.83
N CYS A 196 -0.18 4.89 -9.47
CA CYS A 196 -0.59 3.84 -10.39
C CYS A 196 -1.42 2.74 -9.70
N GLY A 197 -0.93 2.21 -8.57
CA GLY A 197 -1.68 1.23 -7.77
C GLY A 197 -3.02 1.79 -7.27
N SER A 198 -3.04 3.07 -6.89
CA SER A 198 -4.26 3.75 -6.47
C SER A 198 -5.27 3.90 -7.62
N ALA A 199 -4.82 4.21 -8.83
CA ALA A 199 -5.68 4.31 -10.01
C ALA A 199 -6.36 2.97 -10.33
N VAL A 200 -5.62 1.86 -10.30
CA VAL A 200 -6.16 0.50 -10.50
C VAL A 200 -7.15 0.15 -9.40
N HIS A 201 -6.84 0.47 -8.14
CA HIS A 201 -7.73 0.20 -7.02
C HIS A 201 -9.04 1.00 -7.10
N LEU A 202 -8.96 2.29 -7.39
CA LEU A 202 -10.15 3.15 -7.59
C LEU A 202 -11.01 2.68 -8.77
N ALA A 203 -10.38 2.28 -9.88
CA ALA A 203 -11.05 1.69 -11.03
C ALA A 203 -11.79 0.39 -10.67
N THR A 204 -11.17 -0.44 -9.81
CA THR A 204 -11.78 -1.67 -9.31
C THR A 204 -13.00 -1.36 -8.43
N GLN A 205 -12.90 -0.38 -7.53
CA GLN A 205 -13.99 0.03 -6.64
C GLN A 205 -15.25 0.52 -7.36
N ILE A 206 -15.11 1.11 -8.56
CA ILE A 206 -16.27 1.55 -9.37
C ILE A 206 -16.68 0.53 -10.43
N GLY A 207 -16.15 -0.69 -10.37
CA GLY A 207 -16.51 -1.78 -11.27
C GLY A 207 -16.08 -1.54 -12.72
N LEU A 208 -14.93 -0.89 -12.97
CA LEU A 208 -14.39 -0.80 -14.35
C LEU A 208 -13.85 -2.15 -14.85
N HIS A 209 -13.44 -3.01 -13.92
CA HIS A 209 -12.84 -4.32 -14.19
C HIS A 209 -13.84 -5.43 -14.56
N ILE A 210 -15.15 -5.19 -14.43
CA ILE A 210 -16.21 -6.18 -14.69
C ILE A 210 -17.11 -5.70 -15.84
N ALA A 211 -17.28 -6.54 -16.85
CA ALA A 211 -18.19 -6.30 -17.97
C ALA A 211 -19.66 -6.40 -17.53
N GLY A 212 -20.53 -5.49 -17.98
CA GLY A 212 -21.99 -5.64 -17.83
C GLY A 212 -22.59 -5.44 -16.43
N VAL A 213 -21.80 -5.50 -15.34
CA VAL A 213 -22.29 -5.44 -13.94
C VAL A 213 -21.99 -4.09 -13.25
N GLY A 214 -21.71 -3.03 -14.02
CA GLY A 214 -21.37 -1.71 -13.45
C GLY A 214 -22.42 -1.15 -12.48
N GLN A 215 -23.68 -1.61 -12.56
CA GLN A 215 -24.76 -1.21 -11.66
C GLN A 215 -24.50 -1.63 -10.20
N ASP A 216 -23.87 -2.78 -9.96
CA ASP A 216 -23.60 -3.28 -8.60
C ASP A 216 -22.59 -2.40 -7.86
N PHE A 217 -21.85 -1.58 -8.61
CA PHE A 217 -20.85 -0.63 -8.11
C PHE A 217 -21.34 0.82 -8.14
N ALA A 218 -22.58 1.07 -8.58
CA ALA A 218 -23.17 2.40 -8.71
C ALA A 218 -24.40 2.56 -7.81
N ARG A 219 -24.45 3.66 -7.05
CA ARG A 219 -25.61 3.98 -6.20
C ARG A 219 -26.83 4.47 -6.97
N THR A 220 -26.59 5.03 -8.16
CA THR A 220 -27.63 5.48 -9.07
C THR A 220 -27.75 4.52 -10.25
N PRO A 221 -28.94 4.36 -10.84
CA PRO A 221 -29.09 3.62 -12.07
C PRO A 221 -28.12 4.16 -13.13
N LEU A 222 -27.26 3.30 -13.67
CA LEU A 222 -26.41 3.65 -14.80
C LEU A 222 -27.27 3.65 -16.06
N GLU A 223 -27.10 4.67 -16.89
CA GLU A 223 -27.69 4.68 -18.22
C GLU A 223 -27.17 3.47 -19.00
N LYS A 224 -28.08 2.71 -19.63
CA LYS A 224 -27.76 1.55 -20.46
C LYS A 224 -27.27 1.96 -21.84
N ASP A 225 -26.40 2.97 -21.90
CA ASP A 225 -25.82 3.47 -23.13
C ASP A 225 -24.58 2.61 -23.51
N GLN A 226 -24.57 2.14 -24.75
CA GLN A 226 -23.43 1.43 -25.32
C GLN A 226 -22.17 2.32 -25.33
N SER A 227 -22.33 3.63 -25.52
CA SER A 227 -21.21 4.58 -25.52
C SER A 227 -20.50 4.63 -24.16
N LEU A 228 -21.27 4.63 -23.07
CA LEU A 228 -20.77 4.64 -21.69
C LEU A 228 -20.04 3.33 -21.36
N LYS A 229 -20.54 2.18 -21.83
CA LYS A 229 -19.87 0.88 -21.66
C LYS A 229 -18.49 0.87 -22.33
N VAL A 230 -18.40 1.38 -23.57
CA VAL A 230 -17.14 1.47 -24.31
C VAL A 230 -16.16 2.42 -23.61
N GLN A 231 -16.62 3.58 -23.11
CA GLN A 231 -15.78 4.51 -22.36
C GLN A 231 -15.23 3.89 -21.06
N ARG A 232 -16.05 3.15 -20.33
CA ARG A 232 -15.63 2.43 -19.11
C ARG A 232 -14.59 1.36 -19.41
N ALA A 233 -14.81 0.55 -20.44
CA ALA A 233 -13.86 -0.48 -20.89
C ALA A 233 -12.53 0.14 -21.36
N ARG A 234 -12.60 1.24 -22.11
CA ARG A 234 -11.42 2.01 -22.53
C ARG A 234 -10.60 2.47 -21.33
N LEU A 235 -11.24 3.07 -20.33
CA LEU A 235 -10.55 3.55 -19.13
C LEU A 235 -9.92 2.41 -18.33
N TRP A 236 -10.60 1.26 -18.20
CA TRP A 236 -10.05 0.07 -17.55
C TRP A 236 -8.77 -0.42 -18.23
N LEU A 237 -8.78 -0.57 -19.56
CA LEU A 237 -7.59 -1.01 -20.28
C LEU A 237 -6.44 -0.02 -20.18
N CYS A 238 -6.74 1.29 -20.15
CA CYS A 238 -5.73 2.30 -19.85
C CYS A 238 -5.11 2.07 -18.45
N CYS A 239 -5.91 1.76 -17.42
CA CYS A 239 -5.39 1.40 -16.09
C CYS A 239 -4.45 0.19 -16.15
N VAL A 240 -4.87 -0.87 -16.84
CA VAL A 240 -4.10 -2.12 -17.00
C VAL A 240 -2.76 -1.84 -17.69
N ILE A 241 -2.80 -1.16 -18.83
CA ILE A 241 -1.63 -0.87 -19.66
C ILE A 241 -0.64 0.01 -18.89
N VAL A 242 -1.11 1.10 -18.27
CA VAL A 242 -0.24 2.00 -17.49
C VAL A 242 0.36 1.27 -16.30
N SER A 243 -0.39 0.37 -15.64
CA SER A 243 0.14 -0.46 -14.54
C SER A 243 1.27 -1.37 -14.99
N ILE A 244 1.07 -2.13 -16.07
CA ILE A 244 2.10 -3.03 -16.60
C ILE A 244 3.35 -2.23 -17.01
N ARG A 245 3.17 -1.13 -17.76
CA ARG A 245 4.27 -0.24 -18.16
C ARG A 245 5.04 0.28 -16.96
N THR A 246 4.34 0.81 -15.96
CA THR A 246 4.95 1.39 -14.75
C THR A 246 5.75 0.34 -13.98
N SER A 247 5.17 -0.83 -13.69
CA SER A 247 5.87 -1.89 -12.95
C SER A 247 7.09 -2.42 -13.72
N CYS A 248 6.99 -2.59 -15.04
CA CYS A 248 8.10 -3.08 -15.87
C CYS A 248 9.32 -2.15 -15.81
N VAL A 249 9.12 -0.83 -15.91
CA VAL A 249 10.25 0.13 -15.88
C VAL A 249 10.78 0.44 -14.49
N GLU A 250 10.04 0.11 -13.44
CA GLU A 250 10.53 0.09 -12.05
C GLU A 250 11.26 -1.22 -11.69
N GLY A 251 11.23 -2.22 -12.58
CA GLY A 251 11.84 -3.52 -12.33
C GLY A 251 11.14 -4.32 -11.24
N ILE A 252 9.83 -4.16 -11.11
CA ILE A 252 9.00 -4.88 -10.14
C ILE A 252 7.91 -5.68 -10.87
N PRO A 253 7.42 -6.77 -10.29
CA PRO A 253 6.34 -7.53 -10.89
C PRO A 253 5.09 -6.65 -11.10
N PRO A 254 4.43 -6.72 -12.26
CA PRO A 254 3.10 -6.14 -12.44
C PRO A 254 2.13 -6.65 -11.36
N LEU A 255 1.12 -5.84 -11.02
CA LEU A 255 0.08 -6.23 -10.06
C LEU A 255 -0.56 -7.58 -10.47
N ALA A 256 -0.84 -8.44 -9.48
CA ALA A 256 -1.10 -9.86 -9.66
C ALA A 256 -2.17 -10.19 -10.72
N GLU A 257 -1.97 -11.33 -11.40
CA GLU A 257 -2.83 -11.97 -12.41
C GLU A 257 -4.31 -12.00 -11.98
N SER A 258 -4.58 -12.12 -10.68
CA SER A 258 -5.94 -12.13 -10.09
C SER A 258 -6.78 -10.87 -10.31
N PHE A 259 -6.18 -9.69 -10.56
CA PHE A 259 -6.93 -8.49 -10.95
C PHE A 259 -7.36 -8.52 -12.43
N PHE A 260 -6.74 -9.40 -13.21
CA PHE A 260 -6.83 -9.45 -14.66
C PHE A 260 -7.49 -10.75 -15.18
N ASP A 261 -7.65 -11.76 -14.32
CA ASP A 261 -8.28 -13.08 -14.54
C ASP A 261 -9.82 -13.09 -14.40
N GLY A 262 -10.46 -11.93 -14.19
CA GLY A 262 -11.92 -11.85 -14.34
C GLY A 262 -12.32 -12.25 -15.76
N ASP A 263 -13.15 -13.28 -15.87
CA ASP A 263 -13.61 -14.02 -17.06
C ASP A 263 -12.95 -13.55 -18.37
N GLU A 264 -11.89 -14.24 -18.81
CA GLU A 264 -11.14 -13.92 -20.04
C GLU A 264 -12.10 -13.73 -21.25
N GLN A 265 -13.23 -14.45 -21.24
CA GLN A 265 -14.34 -14.34 -22.17
C GLN A 265 -15.02 -12.95 -22.17
N ASP A 266 -15.35 -12.39 -21.00
CA ASP A 266 -16.00 -11.08 -20.87
C ASP A 266 -15.07 -9.93 -21.32
N ARG A 267 -13.76 -10.11 -21.13
CA ARG A 267 -12.74 -9.17 -21.63
C ARG A 267 -12.64 -9.24 -23.15
N GLU A 268 -12.59 -10.44 -23.71
CA GLU A 268 -12.56 -10.65 -25.17
C GLU A 268 -13.80 -10.09 -25.86
N ASP A 269 -14.98 -10.16 -25.22
CA ASP A 269 -16.24 -9.60 -25.75
C ASP A 269 -16.23 -8.07 -25.86
N MET A 270 -15.43 -7.38 -25.04
CA MET A 270 -15.34 -5.91 -25.03
C MET A 270 -14.30 -5.35 -26.00
N VAL A 271 -13.25 -6.12 -26.31
CA VAL A 271 -12.12 -5.71 -27.17
C VAL A 271 -12.56 -5.21 -28.57
N PRO A 272 -13.50 -5.85 -29.28
CA PRO A 272 -13.93 -5.42 -30.62
C PRO A 272 -14.50 -3.99 -30.69
N TYR A 273 -15.02 -3.45 -29.59
CA TYR A 273 -15.64 -2.12 -29.55
C TYR A 273 -14.67 -0.98 -29.25
N LEU A 274 -13.39 -1.30 -29.07
CA LEU A 274 -12.36 -0.33 -28.69
C LEU A 274 -11.58 0.19 -29.90
N PRO A 275 -10.91 1.35 -29.78
CA PRO A 275 -9.97 1.84 -30.80
C PRO A 275 -8.87 0.80 -31.13
N SER A 276 -8.50 0.68 -32.40
CA SER A 276 -7.58 -0.36 -32.89
C SER A 276 -6.18 -0.31 -32.27
N ASP A 277 -5.69 0.89 -31.98
CA ASP A 277 -4.47 1.18 -31.21
C ASP A 277 -4.55 0.59 -29.80
N LEU A 278 -5.66 0.83 -29.09
CA LEU A 278 -5.84 0.31 -27.73
C LEU A 278 -5.96 -1.22 -27.71
N GLN A 279 -6.65 -1.81 -28.70
CA GLN A 279 -6.73 -3.27 -28.85
C GLN A 279 -5.34 -3.89 -29.08
N PHE A 280 -4.54 -3.27 -29.94
CA PHE A 280 -3.17 -3.71 -30.22
C PHE A 280 -2.30 -3.63 -28.96
N LEU A 281 -2.27 -2.47 -28.31
CA LEU A 281 -1.47 -2.25 -27.10
C LEU A 281 -1.89 -3.18 -25.96
N HIS A 282 -3.19 -3.47 -25.82
CA HIS A 282 -3.67 -4.42 -24.84
C HIS A 282 -3.03 -5.80 -25.02
N LYS A 283 -2.99 -6.33 -26.25
CA LYS A 283 -2.33 -7.62 -26.56
C LYS A 283 -0.85 -7.59 -26.23
N VAL A 284 -0.15 -6.53 -26.63
CA VAL A 284 1.28 -6.33 -26.34
C VAL A 284 1.57 -6.42 -24.83
N TYR A 285 0.83 -5.66 -24.03
CA TYR A 285 1.12 -5.56 -22.60
C TYR A 285 0.65 -6.76 -21.79
N ILE A 286 -0.40 -7.47 -22.20
CA ILE A 286 -0.76 -8.76 -21.58
C ILE A 286 0.34 -9.80 -21.79
N ILE A 287 0.87 -9.91 -23.02
CA ILE A 287 2.00 -10.81 -23.30
C ILE A 287 3.21 -10.41 -22.45
N LEU A 288 3.52 -9.10 -22.37
CA LEU A 288 4.63 -8.61 -21.55
C LEU A 288 4.44 -8.95 -20.06
N MET A 289 3.24 -8.75 -19.51
CA MET A 289 2.92 -9.07 -18.12
C MET A 289 3.12 -10.57 -17.85
N ARG A 290 2.54 -11.44 -18.69
CA ARG A 290 2.70 -12.90 -18.60
C ARG A 290 4.18 -13.30 -18.67
N ALA A 291 4.97 -12.63 -19.52
CA ALA A 291 6.41 -12.84 -19.61
C ALA A 291 7.13 -12.49 -18.30
N MET A 292 6.89 -11.30 -17.73
CA MET A 292 7.52 -10.87 -16.48
C MET A 292 7.17 -11.81 -15.31
N VAL A 293 5.91 -12.24 -15.21
CA VAL A 293 5.45 -13.17 -14.17
C VAL A 293 6.08 -14.56 -14.34
N ALA A 294 6.10 -15.10 -15.56
CA ALA A 294 6.68 -16.41 -15.85
C ALA A 294 8.20 -16.43 -15.59
N MET A 295 8.93 -15.42 -16.06
CA MET A 295 10.38 -15.31 -15.84
C MET A 295 10.70 -15.04 -14.37
N GLY A 296 9.88 -14.27 -13.65
CA GLY A 296 10.04 -14.05 -12.21
C GLY A 296 10.04 -15.35 -11.39
N LYS A 297 9.38 -16.41 -11.87
CA LYS A 297 9.29 -17.71 -11.22
C LYS A 297 10.53 -18.60 -11.44
N THR A 298 11.53 -18.20 -12.24
CA THR A 298 12.71 -19.03 -12.57
C THR A 298 13.90 -18.85 -11.62
N ASN A 299 13.66 -18.49 -10.35
CA ASN A 299 14.70 -18.27 -9.33
C ASN A 299 15.82 -17.31 -9.78
N LEU A 300 15.46 -16.15 -10.34
CA LEU A 300 16.39 -15.17 -10.93
C LEU A 300 17.47 -14.67 -9.96
N GLN A 301 17.17 -14.70 -8.65
CA GLN A 301 18.09 -14.25 -7.59
C GLN A 301 19.31 -15.17 -7.48
N SER A 302 19.17 -16.46 -7.82
CA SER A 302 20.27 -17.39 -7.83
C SER A 302 21.15 -17.22 -9.06
N ILE A 303 22.45 -17.39 -8.88
CA ILE A 303 23.45 -17.51 -9.94
C ILE A 303 23.22 -18.81 -10.74
N HIS A 304 22.58 -19.82 -10.12
CA HIS A 304 22.17 -21.08 -10.73
C HIS A 304 20.71 -21.08 -11.23
N CYS A 305 20.16 -19.93 -11.61
CA CYS A 305 18.83 -19.88 -12.20
C CYS A 305 18.71 -20.83 -13.40
N ASP A 306 17.52 -21.37 -13.67
CA ASP A 306 17.33 -22.31 -14.78
C ASP A 306 17.37 -21.56 -16.13
N VAL A 307 18.59 -21.37 -16.64
CA VAL A 307 18.85 -20.65 -17.89
C VAL A 307 18.21 -21.35 -19.09
N ARG A 308 18.00 -22.67 -19.05
CA ARG A 308 17.37 -23.40 -20.18
C ARG A 308 15.90 -23.08 -20.27
N VAL A 309 15.20 -23.11 -19.13
CA VAL A 309 13.81 -22.67 -19.03
C VAL A 309 13.71 -21.19 -19.41
N LEU A 310 14.61 -20.35 -18.88
CA LEU A 310 14.60 -18.92 -19.16
C LEU A 310 14.77 -18.61 -20.66
N ARG A 311 15.73 -19.26 -21.35
CA ARG A 311 15.90 -19.11 -22.81
C ARG A 311 14.65 -19.53 -23.58
N SER A 312 14.03 -20.63 -23.17
CA SER A 312 12.79 -21.11 -23.80
C SER A 312 11.66 -20.09 -23.63
N LEU A 313 11.49 -19.55 -22.42
CA LEU A 313 10.50 -18.50 -22.15
C LEU A 313 10.78 -17.22 -22.94
N ILE A 314 12.03 -16.78 -23.03
CA ILE A 314 12.42 -15.62 -23.86
C ILE A 314 12.01 -15.86 -25.31
N GLY A 315 12.36 -17.02 -25.88
CA GLY A 315 12.00 -17.37 -27.26
C GLY A 315 10.50 -17.40 -27.51
N ILE A 316 9.72 -17.98 -26.59
CA ILE A 316 8.25 -18.03 -26.67
C ILE A 316 7.65 -16.62 -26.67
N PHE A 317 7.97 -15.81 -25.66
CA PHE A 317 7.34 -14.51 -25.49
C PHE A 317 7.83 -13.48 -26.53
N ASP A 318 9.11 -13.53 -26.93
CA ASP A 318 9.61 -12.66 -28.01
C ASP A 318 8.92 -12.99 -29.35
N SER A 319 8.73 -14.28 -29.64
CA SER A 319 8.01 -14.72 -30.85
C SER A 319 6.54 -14.30 -30.83
N GLN A 320 5.87 -14.42 -29.68
CA GLN A 320 4.49 -13.96 -29.51
C GLN A 320 4.37 -12.46 -29.75
N LEU A 321 5.25 -11.65 -29.16
CA LEU A 321 5.28 -10.20 -29.41
C LEU A 321 5.57 -9.90 -30.88
N LEU A 322 6.57 -10.53 -31.47
CA LEU A 322 6.94 -10.31 -32.87
C LEU A 322 5.79 -10.67 -33.84
N SER A 323 4.99 -11.69 -33.52
CA SER A 323 3.83 -12.07 -34.32
C SER A 323 2.76 -10.97 -34.42
N LEU A 324 2.73 -10.02 -33.48
CA LEU A 324 1.83 -8.88 -33.51
C LEU A 324 2.30 -7.77 -34.45
N ALA A 325 3.60 -7.69 -34.79
CA ALA A 325 4.17 -6.57 -35.53
C ALA A 325 3.42 -6.21 -36.85
N PRO A 326 2.96 -7.16 -37.68
CA PRO A 326 2.19 -6.83 -38.89
C PRO A 326 0.85 -6.15 -38.64
N SER A 327 0.31 -6.27 -37.42
CA SER A 327 -0.98 -5.68 -37.02
C SER A 327 -0.84 -4.31 -36.34
N SER A 328 0.37 -3.75 -36.27
CA SER A 328 0.63 -2.46 -35.62
C SER A 328 -0.12 -1.31 -36.32
N PRO A 329 -1.00 -0.57 -35.62
CA PRO A 329 -1.80 0.51 -36.24
C PRO A 329 -0.99 1.77 -36.58
N SER A 330 0.10 2.02 -35.87
CA SER A 330 0.95 3.20 -36.07
C SER A 330 2.44 2.90 -35.83
N GLU A 331 3.31 3.83 -36.22
CA GLU A 331 4.75 3.76 -35.91
C GLU A 331 5.03 3.81 -34.40
N LEU A 332 4.23 4.58 -33.65
CA LEU A 332 4.33 4.67 -32.19
C LEU A 332 3.98 3.33 -31.53
N ASP A 333 2.96 2.65 -32.04
CA ASP A 333 2.57 1.32 -31.54
C ASP A 333 3.66 0.27 -31.85
N ALA A 334 4.28 0.34 -33.03
CA ALA A 334 5.39 -0.53 -33.42
C ALA A 334 6.63 -0.30 -32.53
N LEU A 335 6.90 0.95 -32.17
CA LEU A 335 7.96 1.31 -31.22
C LEU A 335 7.66 0.73 -29.83
N GLN A 336 6.43 0.88 -29.33
CA GLN A 336 6.03 0.34 -28.03
C GLN A 336 6.09 -1.19 -27.96
N LEU A 337 5.70 -1.87 -29.05
CA LEU A 337 5.91 -3.31 -29.20
C LEU A 337 7.39 -3.68 -29.09
N SER A 338 8.24 -2.95 -29.80
CA SER A 338 9.69 -3.18 -29.80
C SER A 338 10.30 -2.90 -28.42
N CYS A 339 9.80 -1.90 -27.69
CA CYS A 339 10.15 -1.67 -26.29
C CYS A 339 9.75 -2.85 -25.39
N ALA A 340 8.54 -3.41 -25.55
CA ALA A 340 8.12 -4.61 -24.80
C ALA A 340 9.04 -5.81 -25.09
N ARG A 341 9.49 -5.97 -26.34
CA ARG A 341 10.49 -7.00 -26.70
C ARG A 341 11.83 -6.79 -26.00
N ILE A 342 12.31 -5.54 -25.85
CA ILE A 342 13.54 -5.24 -25.09
C ILE A 342 13.44 -5.75 -23.66
N HIS A 343 12.29 -5.56 -22.99
CA HIS A 343 12.07 -6.05 -21.63
C HIS A 343 12.13 -7.59 -21.55
N VAL A 344 11.61 -8.31 -22.54
CA VAL A 344 11.70 -9.78 -22.64
C VAL A 344 13.14 -10.24 -22.90
N MET A 345 13.83 -9.62 -23.86
CA MET A 345 15.18 -10.00 -24.25
C MET A 345 16.25 -9.65 -23.20
N ALA A 346 15.99 -8.69 -22.31
CA ALA A 346 16.87 -8.33 -21.20
C ALA A 346 17.25 -9.53 -20.32
N PHE A 347 16.39 -10.56 -20.26
CA PHE A 347 16.64 -11.76 -19.47
C PHE A 347 17.80 -12.63 -20.00
N HIS A 348 18.30 -12.41 -21.22
CA HIS A 348 19.52 -13.07 -21.70
C HIS A 348 20.75 -12.80 -20.82
N PHE A 349 20.78 -11.69 -20.07
CA PHE A 349 21.87 -11.33 -19.16
C PHE A 349 21.87 -12.12 -17.83
N PHE A 350 20.85 -12.92 -17.55
CA PHE A 350 20.79 -13.74 -16.33
C PHE A 350 21.57 -15.06 -16.46
N ALA A 351 22.07 -15.39 -17.64
CA ALA A 351 22.84 -16.62 -17.85
C ALA A 351 24.17 -16.63 -17.08
N HIS A 352 24.55 -17.80 -16.56
CA HIS A 352 25.85 -17.99 -15.90
C HIS A 352 27.02 -17.82 -16.89
N PRO A 353 28.17 -17.27 -16.48
CA PRO A 353 29.34 -17.11 -17.34
C PRO A 353 29.95 -18.39 -17.96
N THR A 354 29.68 -19.59 -17.43
CA THR A 354 30.45 -20.81 -17.74
C THR A 354 29.60 -22.02 -18.13
N SER A 355 28.40 -22.20 -17.57
CA SER A 355 27.48 -23.25 -18.05
C SER A 355 26.02 -22.98 -17.66
N PRO A 356 25.07 -22.89 -18.61
CA PRO A 356 25.23 -23.03 -20.06
C PRO A 356 25.65 -21.70 -20.75
N GLY A 357 26.59 -20.94 -20.19
CA GLY A 357 27.23 -19.77 -20.83
C GLY A 357 26.29 -18.63 -21.30
N PRO A 358 26.81 -17.55 -21.88
CA PRO A 358 25.99 -16.52 -22.52
C PRO A 358 25.35 -17.02 -23.84
N ASP A 359 24.11 -16.62 -24.11
CA ASP A 359 23.47 -16.86 -25.41
C ASP A 359 23.92 -15.80 -26.42
N ALA A 360 25.04 -16.07 -27.12
CA ALA A 360 25.66 -15.10 -28.03
C ALA A 360 24.73 -14.67 -29.19
N GLU A 361 23.93 -15.60 -29.72
CA GLU A 361 23.02 -15.32 -30.82
C GLU A 361 21.82 -14.49 -30.35
N GLY A 362 21.22 -14.86 -29.21
CA GLY A 362 20.15 -14.09 -28.56
C GLY A 362 20.60 -12.68 -28.18
N LEU A 363 21.79 -12.53 -27.60
CA LEU A 363 22.37 -11.24 -27.25
C LEU A 363 22.70 -10.37 -28.47
N SER A 364 23.09 -10.98 -29.60
CA SER A 364 23.33 -10.25 -30.86
C SER A 364 22.02 -9.73 -31.47
N ARG A 365 20.95 -10.54 -31.46
CA ARG A 365 19.61 -10.05 -31.84
C ARG A 365 19.12 -8.95 -30.91
N PHE A 366 19.36 -9.10 -29.60
CA PHE A 366 18.98 -8.10 -28.61
C PHE A 366 19.70 -6.77 -28.86
N TYR A 367 21.00 -6.82 -29.18
CA TYR A 367 21.78 -5.65 -29.58
C TYR A 367 21.17 -4.91 -30.77
N SER A 368 20.83 -5.63 -31.85
CA SER A 368 20.20 -5.05 -33.04
C SER A 368 18.85 -4.42 -32.72
N LEU A 369 18.05 -5.06 -31.85
CA LEU A 369 16.77 -4.52 -31.40
C LEU A 369 16.97 -3.20 -30.62
N CYS A 370 17.94 -3.14 -29.69
CA CYS A 370 18.26 -1.93 -28.94
C CYS A 370 18.64 -0.76 -29.86
N ILE A 371 19.48 -1.01 -30.87
CA ILE A 371 19.86 0.01 -31.87
C ILE A 371 18.62 0.50 -32.64
N SER A 372 17.81 -0.43 -33.14
CA SER A 372 16.61 -0.11 -33.92
C SER A 372 15.60 0.71 -33.12
N VAL A 373 15.36 0.36 -31.85
CA VAL A 373 14.45 1.09 -30.96
C VAL A 373 14.97 2.51 -30.68
N ILE A 374 16.26 2.66 -30.39
CA ILE A 374 16.83 3.99 -30.14
C ILE A 374 16.76 4.88 -31.38
N GLN A 375 17.14 4.36 -32.54
CA GLN A 375 17.08 5.10 -33.81
C GLN A 375 15.64 5.51 -34.15
N SER A 376 14.69 4.59 -33.98
CA SER A 376 13.27 4.86 -34.20
C SER A 376 12.77 5.95 -33.24
N ALA A 377 13.04 5.84 -31.94
CA ALA A 377 12.60 6.84 -30.97
C ALA A 377 13.24 8.23 -31.18
N ALA A 378 14.52 8.28 -31.56
CA ALA A 378 15.25 9.53 -31.77
C ALA A 378 14.82 10.29 -33.02
N THR A 379 14.33 9.58 -34.05
CA THR A 379 13.92 10.19 -35.33
C THR A 379 12.42 10.32 -35.51
N MET A 380 11.61 9.73 -34.62
CA MET A 380 10.16 9.71 -34.73
C MET A 380 9.57 11.13 -34.62
N GLN A 381 8.94 11.54 -35.71
CA GLN A 381 8.00 12.65 -35.75
C GLN A 381 6.64 12.06 -36.11
N THR A 382 5.65 12.25 -35.25
CA THR A 382 4.31 11.71 -35.55
C THR A 382 3.70 12.45 -36.74
N THR A 383 2.67 11.85 -37.36
CA THR A 383 1.88 12.46 -38.45
C THR A 383 1.34 13.86 -38.09
N GLN A 384 1.25 14.19 -36.80
CA GLN A 384 0.82 15.49 -36.28
C GLN A 384 1.98 16.46 -35.96
N LYS A 385 3.20 16.19 -36.45
CA LYS A 385 4.43 16.95 -36.16
C LYS A 385 4.82 16.96 -34.67
N ILE A 386 4.42 15.95 -33.91
CA ILE A 386 4.86 15.81 -32.51
C ILE A 386 6.27 15.26 -32.52
N HIS A 387 7.19 16.00 -31.91
CA HIS A 387 8.57 15.56 -31.71
C HIS A 387 8.64 14.65 -30.48
N LEU A 388 8.67 13.32 -30.69
CA LEU A 388 8.57 12.35 -29.60
C LEU A 388 9.55 12.59 -28.44
N PRO A 389 10.84 12.93 -28.66
CA PRO A 389 11.78 13.16 -27.56
C PRO A 389 11.36 14.27 -26.59
N SER A 390 10.56 15.26 -27.00
CA SER A 390 10.16 16.35 -26.10
C SER A 390 8.94 16.01 -25.23
N VAL A 391 8.17 14.98 -25.59
CA VAL A 391 6.91 14.58 -24.93
C VAL A 391 6.82 13.07 -24.66
N SER A 392 7.96 12.39 -24.64
CA SER A 392 8.06 10.94 -24.48
C SER A 392 7.31 10.44 -23.26
N GLN A 393 6.68 9.28 -23.40
CA GLN A 393 6.09 8.54 -22.29
C GLN A 393 7.18 7.88 -21.45
N SER A 394 6.95 7.76 -20.14
CA SER A 394 7.90 7.19 -19.17
C SER A 394 8.33 5.77 -19.54
N PHE A 395 7.44 4.96 -20.12
CA PHE A 395 7.76 3.63 -20.61
C PHE A 395 8.89 3.65 -21.66
N ILE A 396 8.80 4.56 -22.63
CA ILE A 396 9.75 4.66 -23.75
C ILE A 396 11.09 5.17 -23.24
N ASP A 397 11.13 6.28 -22.49
CA ASP A 397 12.39 6.88 -22.07
C ASP A 397 13.22 5.98 -21.11
N ARG A 398 12.56 5.21 -20.24
CA ARG A 398 13.19 4.21 -19.37
C ARG A 398 13.67 3.01 -20.17
N THR A 399 12.93 2.61 -21.22
CA THR A 399 13.38 1.54 -22.12
C THR A 399 14.59 1.98 -22.95
N ILE A 400 14.66 3.23 -23.39
CA ILE A 400 15.84 3.80 -24.07
C ILE A 400 17.06 3.81 -23.14
N THR A 401 16.87 4.10 -21.85
CA THR A 401 17.92 3.96 -20.84
C THR A 401 18.42 2.51 -20.76
N LEU A 402 17.50 1.54 -20.65
CA LEU A 402 17.81 0.11 -20.63
C LEU A 402 18.57 -0.34 -21.89
N ALA A 403 18.14 0.13 -23.07
CA ALA A 403 18.75 -0.16 -24.35
C ALA A 403 20.19 0.41 -24.45
N GLY A 404 20.39 1.65 -24.02
CA GLY A 404 21.71 2.30 -24.01
C GLY A 404 22.70 1.58 -23.09
N PHE A 405 22.28 1.22 -21.88
CA PHE A 405 23.10 0.41 -20.97
C PHE A 405 23.38 -0.99 -21.50
N THR A 406 22.41 -1.60 -22.18
CA THR A 406 22.59 -2.89 -22.86
C THR A 406 23.65 -2.79 -23.96
N ILE A 407 23.61 -1.76 -24.79
CA ILE A 407 24.62 -1.51 -25.82
C ILE A 407 26.01 -1.39 -25.18
N LEU A 408 26.16 -0.54 -24.15
CA LEU A 408 27.43 -0.37 -23.44
C LEU A 408 27.99 -1.71 -22.91
N ARG A 409 27.14 -2.55 -22.31
CA ARG A 409 27.56 -3.89 -21.86
C ARG A 409 28.05 -4.78 -22.99
N LEU A 410 27.34 -4.79 -24.11
CA LEU A 410 27.64 -5.68 -25.24
C LEU A 410 28.87 -5.25 -26.02
N VAL A 411 29.06 -3.95 -26.29
CA VAL A 411 30.26 -3.44 -26.98
C VAL A 411 31.53 -3.54 -26.13
N ARG A 412 31.39 -3.60 -24.79
CA ARG A 412 32.51 -3.85 -23.87
C ARG A 412 32.69 -5.34 -23.53
N SER A 413 31.98 -6.25 -24.21
CA SER A 413 32.06 -7.69 -23.96
C SER A 413 32.97 -8.42 -24.96
N PRO A 414 33.32 -9.70 -24.71
CA PRO A 414 33.94 -10.56 -25.72
C PRO A 414 33.13 -10.76 -27.01
N LEU A 415 31.82 -10.43 -27.01
CA LEU A 415 30.98 -10.47 -28.21
C LEU A 415 31.23 -9.28 -29.15
N ALA A 416 31.90 -8.22 -28.71
CA ALA A 416 32.12 -7.01 -29.50
C ALA A 416 32.76 -7.28 -30.88
N GLN A 417 33.62 -8.30 -30.97
CA GLN A 417 34.25 -8.73 -32.24
C GLN A 417 33.24 -9.21 -33.31
N HIS A 418 32.02 -9.57 -32.90
CA HIS A 418 30.94 -10.04 -33.76
C HIS A 418 29.80 -9.01 -33.90
N LEU A 419 29.94 -7.83 -33.32
CA LEU A 419 28.93 -6.77 -33.32
C LEU A 419 29.40 -5.58 -34.16
N ASP A 420 28.46 -4.86 -34.77
CA ASP A 420 28.75 -3.54 -35.35
C ASP A 420 28.88 -2.50 -34.21
N VAL A 421 30.11 -2.36 -33.70
CA VAL A 421 30.44 -1.45 -32.59
C VAL A 421 30.17 0.02 -32.96
N LEU A 422 30.42 0.41 -34.21
CA LEU A 422 30.20 1.79 -34.67
C LEU A 422 28.72 2.14 -34.71
N ALA A 423 27.85 1.20 -35.13
CA ALA A 423 26.41 1.40 -35.04
C ALA A 423 25.93 1.50 -33.59
N GLY A 424 26.51 0.70 -32.68
CA GLY A 424 26.24 0.79 -31.24
C GLY A 424 26.64 2.12 -30.64
N GLU A 425 27.83 2.62 -30.94
CA GLU A 425 28.31 3.92 -30.49
C GLU A 425 27.38 5.05 -30.95
N ARG A 426 26.99 5.06 -32.23
CA ARG A 426 26.02 6.04 -32.76
C ARG A 426 24.68 5.95 -32.04
N ALA A 427 24.15 4.75 -31.85
CA ALA A 427 22.89 4.55 -31.12
C ALA A 427 23.01 4.97 -29.66
N PHE A 428 24.15 4.71 -29.00
CA PHE A 428 24.39 5.15 -27.63
C PHE A 428 24.40 6.68 -27.51
N SER A 429 25.07 7.38 -28.43
CA SER A 429 25.01 8.85 -28.49
C SER A 429 23.59 9.35 -28.73
N GLN A 430 22.82 8.70 -29.60
CA GLN A 430 21.41 9.03 -29.82
C GLN A 430 20.55 8.82 -28.56
N ALA A 431 20.80 7.77 -27.78
CA ALA A 431 20.12 7.55 -26.50
C ALA A 431 20.46 8.65 -25.49
N TYR A 432 21.73 9.07 -25.42
CA TYR A 432 22.16 10.20 -24.59
C TYR A 432 21.44 11.50 -24.98
N ASP A 433 21.42 11.84 -26.26
CA ASP A 433 20.73 13.05 -26.75
C ASP A 433 19.21 12.95 -26.57
N PHE A 434 18.62 11.76 -26.74
CA PHE A 434 17.21 11.51 -26.45
C PHE A 434 16.88 11.85 -25.00
N LEU A 435 17.63 11.34 -24.02
CA LEU A 435 17.39 11.62 -22.60
C LEU A 435 17.58 13.09 -22.23
N LYS A 436 18.53 13.78 -22.87
CA LYS A 436 18.67 15.24 -22.73
C LYS A 436 17.45 15.99 -23.23
N ASN A 437 16.89 15.57 -24.36
CA ASN A 437 15.69 16.16 -24.92
C ASN A 437 14.43 15.85 -24.08
N VAL A 438 14.40 14.69 -23.42
CA VAL A 438 13.30 14.31 -22.49
C VAL A 438 13.39 15.08 -21.18
N SER A 439 14.58 15.44 -20.71
CA SER A 439 14.77 16.24 -19.50
C SER A 439 13.99 17.56 -19.56
N ILE A 440 13.39 17.92 -18.44
CA ILE A 440 12.49 19.07 -18.28
C ILE A 440 13.08 20.08 -17.29
N GLN A 441 13.79 19.62 -16.27
CA GLN A 441 14.38 20.48 -15.25
C GLN A 441 15.87 20.17 -15.04
N PRO A 442 16.69 21.18 -14.71
CA PRO A 442 18.08 20.96 -14.34
C PRO A 442 18.22 19.94 -13.21
N GLY A 443 19.01 18.90 -13.45
CA GLY A 443 19.28 17.87 -12.45
C GLY A 443 18.14 16.88 -12.22
N ASP A 444 17.13 16.82 -13.10
CA ASP A 444 16.15 15.73 -13.08
C ASP A 444 16.78 14.36 -13.38
N ILE A 445 15.99 13.31 -13.18
CA ILE A 445 16.44 11.93 -13.34
C ILE A 445 16.94 11.63 -14.77
N HIS A 446 16.35 12.23 -15.80
CA HIS A 446 16.71 11.96 -17.19
C HIS A 446 18.08 12.52 -17.52
N ILE A 447 18.35 13.79 -17.21
CA ILE A 447 19.67 14.39 -17.45
C ILE A 447 20.76 13.75 -16.57
N ARG A 448 20.43 13.40 -15.32
CA ARG A 448 21.34 12.65 -14.45
C ARG A 448 21.68 11.27 -15.03
N THR A 449 20.69 10.54 -15.51
CA THR A 449 20.89 9.24 -16.17
C THR A 449 21.77 9.38 -17.41
N ALA A 450 21.56 10.44 -18.22
CA ALA A 450 22.39 10.72 -19.38
C ALA A 450 23.85 10.99 -19.01
N HIS A 451 24.11 11.72 -17.92
CA HIS A 451 25.47 11.91 -17.42
C HIS A 451 26.11 10.61 -16.94
N ILE A 452 25.38 9.78 -16.18
CA ILE A 452 25.86 8.45 -15.76
C ILE A 452 26.24 7.59 -16.98
N MET A 453 25.39 7.57 -18.00
CA MET A 453 25.66 6.87 -19.25
C MET A 453 26.97 7.36 -19.88
N LYS A 454 27.15 8.69 -19.98
CA LYS A 454 28.36 9.29 -20.55
C LYS A 454 29.62 8.95 -19.76
N ASP A 455 29.57 9.05 -18.42
CA ASP A 455 30.70 8.74 -17.54
C ASP A 455 31.12 7.28 -17.68
N LEU A 456 30.15 6.36 -17.64
CA LEU A 456 30.41 4.94 -17.81
C LEU A 456 30.91 4.59 -19.22
N TRP A 457 30.45 5.28 -20.26
CA TRP A 457 30.97 5.08 -21.62
C TRP A 457 32.43 5.48 -21.74
N GLY A 458 32.83 6.56 -21.06
CA GLY A 458 34.20 7.07 -21.01
C GLY A 458 35.13 6.30 -20.06
N SER A 459 34.60 5.40 -19.23
CA SER A 459 35.41 4.61 -18.30
C SER A 459 36.15 3.46 -19.01
N ASP A 460 37.43 3.29 -18.66
CA ASP A 460 38.23 2.14 -19.04
C ASP A 460 38.21 1.02 -18.00
N LYS A 461 37.68 1.29 -16.80
CA LYS A 461 37.63 0.37 -15.66
C LYS A 461 36.31 -0.38 -15.58
N VAL A 462 35.22 0.16 -16.14
CA VAL A 462 33.89 -0.45 -16.09
C VAL A 462 33.94 -1.90 -16.63
N PHE A 463 33.35 -2.82 -15.88
CA PHE A 463 33.36 -4.28 -16.13
C PHE A 463 34.71 -4.99 -16.04
N ARG A 464 35.82 -4.29 -15.76
CA ARG A 464 37.15 -4.93 -15.61
C ARG A 464 37.42 -5.27 -14.15
N LYS A 465 37.74 -6.53 -13.90
CA LYS A 465 38.24 -6.99 -12.60
C LYS A 465 39.72 -6.60 -12.42
N LYS A 466 40.20 -6.67 -11.18
CA LYS A 466 41.61 -6.38 -10.81
C LYS A 466 42.62 -7.28 -11.53
N ASP A 467 42.20 -8.49 -11.92
CA ASP A 467 42.99 -9.45 -12.69
C ASP A 467 42.98 -9.17 -14.22
N GLY A 468 42.27 -8.13 -14.67
CA GLY A 468 42.16 -7.74 -16.08
C GLY A 468 41.03 -8.44 -16.85
N ARG A 469 40.31 -9.39 -16.24
CA ARG A 469 39.16 -10.06 -16.85
C ARG A 469 37.98 -9.10 -17.04
N VAL A 470 37.27 -9.24 -18.15
CA VAL A 470 36.07 -8.44 -18.46
C VAL A 470 34.80 -9.24 -18.20
N GLU A 471 33.89 -8.70 -17.39
CA GLU A 471 32.63 -9.34 -16.99
C GLU A 471 31.41 -8.43 -17.23
N SER A 472 31.14 -8.09 -18.48
CA SER A 472 30.00 -7.22 -18.85
C SER A 472 28.69 -7.94 -19.17
N LEU A 473 28.76 -9.25 -19.49
CA LEU A 473 27.61 -10.07 -19.88
C LEU A 473 26.83 -10.65 -18.69
N TYR A 474 27.29 -10.38 -17.47
CA TYR A 474 26.74 -10.90 -16.23
C TYR A 474 26.17 -9.78 -15.37
N LEU A 475 25.12 -10.09 -14.61
CA LEU A 475 24.46 -9.15 -13.69
C LEU A 475 24.83 -9.47 -12.24
N ARG A 476 25.35 -8.46 -11.54
CA ARG A 476 25.58 -8.52 -10.09
C ARG A 476 24.26 -8.33 -9.33
N LEU A 477 23.47 -7.34 -9.76
CA LEU A 477 22.12 -7.10 -9.25
C LEU A 477 21.10 -7.86 -10.11
N ARG A 478 20.35 -8.78 -9.51
CA ARG A 478 19.45 -9.73 -10.20
C ARG A 478 17.99 -9.67 -9.75
N THR A 479 17.66 -8.71 -8.89
CA THR A 479 16.37 -8.64 -8.17
C THR A 479 15.36 -7.68 -8.81
N ARG A 480 15.65 -7.11 -9.99
CA ARG A 480 14.85 -6.06 -10.65
C ARG A 480 14.28 -6.46 -12.01
N LEU A 481 14.00 -7.75 -12.21
CA LEU A 481 13.50 -8.31 -13.48
C LEU A 481 14.34 -7.78 -14.68
N SER A 482 13.69 -7.32 -15.76
CA SER A 482 14.35 -6.73 -16.93
C SER A 482 15.21 -5.50 -16.62
N MET A 483 14.86 -4.72 -15.60
CA MET A 483 15.58 -3.49 -15.24
C MET A 483 16.83 -3.74 -14.40
N SER A 484 17.11 -5.00 -14.05
CA SER A 484 18.35 -5.41 -13.37
C SER A 484 19.60 -4.88 -14.06
N ILE A 485 19.59 -4.82 -15.40
CA ILE A 485 20.67 -4.22 -16.20
C ILE A 485 20.90 -2.76 -15.77
N SER A 486 19.87 -1.91 -15.79
CA SER A 486 19.98 -0.48 -15.47
C SER A 486 20.41 -0.24 -14.03
N TYR A 487 19.82 -0.97 -13.07
CA TYR A 487 20.19 -0.82 -11.66
C TYR A 487 21.61 -1.30 -11.36
N ASP A 488 22.09 -2.35 -12.03
CA ASP A 488 23.49 -2.78 -11.91
C ASP A 488 24.45 -1.74 -12.49
N MET A 489 24.08 -1.06 -13.59
CA MET A 489 24.87 0.06 -14.14
C MET A 489 24.98 1.24 -13.18
N PHE A 490 23.89 1.59 -12.47
CA PHE A 490 23.96 2.62 -11.44
C PHE A 490 24.92 2.24 -10.30
N TRP A 491 25.02 0.96 -9.97
CA TRP A 491 26.02 0.47 -9.01
C TRP A 491 27.45 0.52 -9.55
N TYR A 492 27.69 0.17 -10.82
CA TYR A 492 29.00 0.36 -11.45
C TYR A 492 29.45 1.83 -11.38
N TRP A 493 28.53 2.76 -11.65
CA TRP A 493 28.86 4.18 -11.60
C TRP A 493 29.15 4.65 -10.18
N ARG A 494 28.38 4.23 -9.17
CA ARG A 494 28.64 4.56 -7.76
C ARG A 494 29.96 4.02 -7.23
N GLU A 495 30.31 2.82 -7.66
CA GLU A 495 31.58 2.18 -7.27
C GLU A 495 32.77 2.96 -7.82
N GLU A 496 32.71 3.35 -9.11
CA GLU A 496 33.83 4.03 -9.76
C GLU A 496 33.90 5.53 -9.45
N PHE A 497 32.76 6.22 -9.46
CA PHE A 497 32.69 7.69 -9.37
C PHE A 497 32.18 8.19 -8.01
N GLY A 498 31.51 7.34 -7.24
CA GLY A 498 30.92 7.69 -5.93
C GLY A 498 31.68 7.16 -4.73
N ASN A 499 32.82 6.48 -4.91
CA ASN A 499 33.61 5.82 -3.86
C ASN A 499 32.79 4.89 -2.94
N MET A 500 31.69 4.32 -3.45
CA MET A 500 30.86 3.39 -2.67
C MET A 500 31.35 1.95 -2.86
N GLN A 501 31.36 1.16 -1.79
CA GLN A 501 31.72 -0.26 -1.90
C GLN A 501 30.61 -1.04 -2.60
N ASN A 502 30.98 -1.95 -3.52
CA ASN A 502 30.05 -2.86 -4.16
C ASN A 502 29.42 -3.80 -3.11
N PRO A 503 28.09 -3.72 -2.86
CA PRO A 503 27.43 -4.55 -1.86
C PRO A 503 27.20 -6.00 -2.34
N TYR A 504 27.45 -6.29 -3.62
CA TYR A 504 27.24 -7.61 -4.21
C TYR A 504 28.53 -8.46 -4.28
N GLY A 505 29.65 -7.95 -3.75
CA GLY A 505 30.93 -8.68 -3.57
C GLY A 505 31.69 -9.03 -4.87
N ASP A 506 32.98 -9.33 -4.73
CA ASP A 506 33.78 -10.05 -5.74
C ASP A 506 33.69 -11.56 -5.44
N GLU A 507 33.30 -12.36 -6.42
CA GLU A 507 32.95 -13.81 -6.39
C GLU A 507 34.02 -14.81 -5.85
N ALA A 508 35.02 -14.38 -5.07
CA ALA A 508 35.88 -15.32 -4.34
C ALA A 508 35.20 -15.93 -3.10
N ALA A 509 34.20 -15.24 -2.50
CA ALA A 509 33.54 -15.66 -1.27
C ALA A 509 32.34 -16.61 -1.47
N LEU A 510 31.70 -16.60 -2.64
CA LEU A 510 30.57 -17.48 -2.94
C LEU A 510 31.03 -18.90 -3.36
N LEU A 511 32.22 -19.01 -3.98
CA LEU A 511 32.83 -20.29 -4.34
C LEU A 511 33.53 -21.00 -3.15
N SER A 512 33.86 -20.29 -2.06
CA SER A 512 34.52 -20.88 -0.89
C SER A 512 33.59 -21.65 0.04
N ASN A 513 32.27 -21.45 -0.06
CA ASN A 513 31.28 -22.22 0.70
C ASN A 513 30.97 -23.59 0.07
N ASP A 514 31.44 -23.87 -1.15
CA ASP A 514 31.21 -25.17 -1.82
C ASP A 514 32.09 -26.30 -1.26
N ASN A 515 33.20 -25.99 -0.58
CA ASN A 515 34.00 -27.02 0.10
C ASN A 515 33.36 -27.52 1.41
N ALA A 516 32.37 -26.82 1.95
CA ALA A 516 31.60 -27.29 3.11
C ALA A 516 30.48 -28.27 2.72
N GLN A 517 30.11 -28.35 1.43
CA GLN A 517 29.06 -29.24 0.93
C GLN A 517 29.54 -30.62 0.43
N GLN A 518 30.86 -30.87 0.41
CA GLN A 518 31.39 -32.19 0.01
C GLN A 518 31.25 -33.30 1.09
N ASN A 519 30.71 -32.98 2.28
CA ASN A 519 30.51 -33.93 3.38
C ASN A 519 29.04 -34.15 3.80
N ALA A 520 28.06 -33.71 3.00
CA ALA A 520 26.66 -34.03 3.25
C ALA A 520 26.24 -35.37 2.59
N PRO A 521 25.39 -36.22 3.21
CA PRO A 521 25.08 -37.55 2.68
C PRO A 521 24.28 -37.48 1.38
N GLN A 522 24.66 -38.30 0.39
CA GLN A 522 23.92 -38.48 -0.86
C GLN A 522 22.55 -39.15 -0.61
N TYR A 523 21.47 -38.50 -1.03
CA TYR A 523 20.14 -39.11 -1.14
C TYR A 523 20.01 -39.91 -2.46
N PRO A 524 19.22 -41.01 -2.51
CA PRO A 524 19.14 -41.89 -3.67
C PRO A 524 18.35 -41.27 -4.84
N SER A 525 18.74 -41.65 -6.04
CA SER A 525 18.38 -41.05 -7.34
C SER A 525 16.94 -41.32 -7.83
N GLN A 526 16.49 -40.44 -8.73
CA GLN A 526 15.16 -40.32 -9.39
C GLN A 526 14.60 -41.57 -10.11
N GLN A 527 15.20 -42.75 -10.01
CA GLN A 527 14.68 -43.96 -10.67
C GLN A 527 13.55 -44.65 -9.89
N GLN A 528 13.38 -44.39 -8.59
CA GLN A 528 12.30 -45.01 -7.79
C GLN A 528 10.94 -44.31 -7.91
N HIS A 529 10.89 -43.02 -8.26
CA HIS A 529 9.62 -42.30 -8.44
C HIS A 529 8.88 -42.67 -9.73
N GLN A 530 9.57 -43.16 -10.77
CA GLN A 530 8.93 -43.60 -12.01
C GLN A 530 8.26 -44.99 -11.91
N GLN A 531 8.73 -45.86 -11.01
CA GLN A 531 8.10 -47.18 -10.81
C GLN A 531 6.82 -47.12 -9.95
N GLN A 532 6.74 -46.19 -8.99
CA GLN A 532 5.52 -46.00 -8.18
C GLN A 532 4.35 -45.39 -8.97
N GLN A 533 4.61 -44.52 -9.96
CA GLN A 533 3.55 -43.96 -10.81
C GLN A 533 2.98 -44.96 -11.83
N GLN A 534 3.77 -45.93 -12.31
CA GLN A 534 3.27 -46.97 -13.22
C GLN A 534 2.40 -48.02 -12.51
N HIS A 535 2.62 -48.30 -11.23
CA HIS A 535 1.78 -49.24 -10.47
C HIS A 535 0.42 -48.64 -10.07
N GLN A 536 0.32 -47.33 -9.85
CA GLN A 536 -0.96 -46.66 -9.59
C GLN A 536 -1.87 -46.56 -10.84
N GLN A 537 -1.30 -46.45 -12.05
CA GLN A 537 -2.08 -46.45 -13.29
C GLN A 537 -2.62 -47.83 -13.69
N GLN A 538 -1.95 -48.93 -13.31
CA GLN A 538 -2.46 -50.28 -13.57
C GLN A 538 -3.63 -50.69 -12.65
N GLN A 539 -3.74 -50.13 -11.44
CA GLN A 539 -4.86 -50.42 -10.54
C GLN A 539 -6.16 -49.68 -10.91
N GLN A 540 -6.08 -48.53 -11.58
CA GLN A 540 -7.28 -47.79 -12.04
C GLN A 540 -7.93 -48.41 -13.29
N HIS A 541 -7.22 -49.23 -14.08
CA HIS A 541 -7.79 -49.89 -15.26
C HIS A 541 -8.55 -51.19 -14.97
N GLN A 542 -8.46 -51.77 -13.77
CA GLN A 542 -9.22 -52.99 -13.41
C GLN A 542 -10.61 -52.73 -12.82
N HIS A 543 -10.97 -51.50 -12.47
CA HIS A 543 -12.29 -51.16 -11.89
C HIS A 543 -13.35 -50.66 -12.89
N GLN A 544 -13.03 -50.60 -14.19
CA GLN A 544 -13.95 -50.08 -15.23
C GLN A 544 -14.66 -51.15 -16.08
N GLN A 545 -14.54 -52.45 -15.77
CA GLN A 545 -15.10 -53.50 -16.64
C GLN A 545 -16.42 -54.15 -16.21
N HIS A 546 -17.05 -53.79 -15.08
CA HIS A 546 -18.35 -54.38 -14.70
C HIS A 546 -19.34 -53.31 -14.24
N GLN A 547 -20.15 -52.78 -15.16
CA GLN A 547 -21.45 -52.17 -14.85
C GLN A 547 -22.37 -52.24 -16.10
N GLN A 548 -23.49 -52.94 -15.96
CA GLN A 548 -24.57 -53.03 -16.96
C GLN A 548 -25.43 -51.75 -16.97
N PRO A 549 -26.09 -51.39 -18.09
CA PRO A 549 -26.86 -50.15 -18.19
C PRO A 549 -28.25 -50.27 -17.53
N LEU A 550 -28.65 -49.25 -16.79
CA LEU A 550 -30.00 -49.08 -16.22
C LEU A 550 -30.79 -47.97 -16.94
N ASP A 551 -32.11 -48.15 -16.92
CA ASP A 551 -33.20 -47.55 -17.71
C ASP A 551 -33.37 -46.01 -17.56
N PRO A 552 -33.73 -45.24 -18.63
CA PRO A 552 -33.76 -43.77 -18.60
C PRO A 552 -34.96 -43.10 -17.91
N SER A 553 -35.79 -43.83 -17.16
CA SER A 553 -37.11 -43.37 -16.73
C SER A 553 -37.21 -42.76 -15.31
N MET A 554 -36.10 -42.59 -14.59
CA MET A 554 -36.12 -41.97 -13.25
C MET A 554 -35.15 -40.80 -13.13
N ARG A 555 -35.60 -39.60 -13.53
CA ARG A 555 -35.03 -38.33 -13.07
C ARG A 555 -36.10 -37.53 -12.36
N GLN A 556 -36.12 -37.59 -11.03
CA GLN A 556 -36.70 -36.53 -10.20
C GLN A 556 -36.02 -36.49 -8.83
N GLN A 557 -35.46 -35.31 -8.55
CA GLN A 557 -35.19 -34.66 -7.24
C GLN A 557 -34.42 -35.44 -6.17
N LEU A 558 -33.24 -34.90 -5.77
CA LEU A 558 -32.80 -34.75 -4.37
C LEU A 558 -31.51 -33.86 -4.30
N PRO A 559 -31.25 -33.18 -3.16
CA PRO A 559 -30.39 -32.01 -3.06
C PRO A 559 -28.92 -32.30 -2.72
N VAL A 560 -28.06 -31.34 -3.09
CA VAL A 560 -26.62 -31.30 -2.77
C VAL A 560 -26.43 -31.06 -1.28
N THR A 561 -25.87 -32.02 -0.54
CA THR A 561 -24.92 -31.85 0.59
C THR A 561 -24.64 -33.18 1.28
N LYS A 562 -23.39 -33.66 1.21
CA LYS A 562 -22.54 -34.17 2.32
C LYS A 562 -21.35 -34.96 1.77
N PHE A 563 -20.16 -34.61 2.26
CA PHE A 563 -18.92 -35.34 2.08
C PHE A 563 -19.01 -36.69 2.82
N ASP A 564 -18.61 -37.78 2.17
CA ASP A 564 -18.60 -39.13 2.72
C ASP A 564 -17.23 -39.46 3.33
N PRO A 565 -17.10 -39.64 4.66
CA PRO A 565 -15.83 -39.94 5.32
C PRO A 565 -15.27 -41.34 5.01
N SER A 566 -16.01 -42.20 4.31
CA SER A 566 -15.56 -43.56 3.96
C SER A 566 -14.58 -43.64 2.78
N LEU A 567 -14.26 -42.50 2.16
CA LEU A 567 -13.29 -42.40 1.04
C LEU A 567 -11.82 -42.25 1.48
N VAL A 568 -11.51 -42.31 2.78
CA VAL A 568 -10.13 -42.31 3.28
C VAL A 568 -9.66 -43.75 3.51
N ASN A 569 -8.70 -44.19 2.69
CA ASN A 569 -8.16 -45.54 2.69
C ASN A 569 -7.39 -45.86 4.01
N PRO A 570 -7.71 -46.92 4.77
CA PRO A 570 -7.11 -47.19 6.10
C PRO A 570 -5.69 -47.80 6.09
N GLN A 571 -5.02 -47.92 4.94
CA GLN A 571 -3.73 -48.60 4.83
C GLN A 571 -2.63 -47.70 4.25
N MET A 572 -2.19 -46.71 5.03
CA MET A 572 -0.82 -46.19 4.97
C MET A 572 -0.33 -46.00 6.40
N GLN A 573 0.42 -46.98 6.91
CA GLN A 573 1.30 -46.77 8.06
C GLN A 573 2.65 -46.26 7.54
N PRO A 574 3.15 -45.11 8.02
CA PRO A 574 4.54 -44.73 7.78
C PRO A 574 5.48 -45.51 8.72
N ASP A 575 6.51 -46.09 8.11
CA ASP A 575 7.71 -46.68 8.70
C ASP A 575 8.36 -45.73 9.75
N PRO A 576 8.62 -46.17 11.00
CA PRO A 576 9.17 -45.30 12.05
C PRO A 576 10.70 -45.12 12.01
N SER A 577 11.36 -45.41 10.89
CA SER A 577 12.82 -45.26 10.75
C SER A 577 13.30 -44.08 9.89
N VAL A 578 12.42 -43.15 9.50
CA VAL A 578 12.85 -41.86 8.92
C VAL A 578 12.04 -40.73 9.54
N MET A 579 12.75 -39.75 10.10
CA MET A 579 12.27 -38.56 10.87
C MET A 579 12.22 -38.74 12.39
N SER A 580 13.39 -38.87 13.02
CA SER A 580 13.60 -38.48 14.43
C SER A 580 14.40 -37.18 14.45
N PHE A 581 13.85 -36.17 15.14
CA PHE A 581 14.39 -34.82 15.31
C PHE A 581 15.32 -34.72 16.54
N ASP A 582 15.58 -35.83 17.24
CA ASP A 582 16.29 -35.87 18.53
C ASP A 582 17.78 -36.23 18.42
N ALA A 583 18.34 -36.27 17.21
CA ALA A 583 19.77 -36.56 16.98
C ALA A 583 20.52 -35.38 16.33
N TRP A 584 20.06 -34.15 16.55
CA TRP A 584 20.76 -32.95 16.10
C TRP A 584 21.39 -32.22 17.29
N GLU A 585 22.64 -32.55 17.60
CA GLU A 585 23.50 -31.70 18.41
C GLU A 585 24.03 -30.57 17.51
N GLY A 586 23.56 -29.33 17.74
CA GLY A 586 24.11 -28.14 17.07
C GLY A 586 25.60 -27.95 17.39
N PRO A 587 26.36 -27.29 16.50
CA PRO A 587 26.26 -25.82 16.54
C PRO A 587 26.55 -25.18 15.17
N ASP A 588 25.59 -25.07 14.26
CA ASP A 588 25.87 -24.36 12.99
C ASP A 588 24.60 -23.78 12.33
N TYR A 589 23.95 -22.81 12.96
CA TYR A 589 23.12 -21.85 12.22
C TYR A 589 23.30 -20.44 12.80
N GLY A 590 24.42 -19.82 12.42
CA GLY A 590 24.60 -18.37 12.49
C GLY A 590 23.86 -17.65 11.37
N VAL A 591 22.53 -17.82 11.27
CA VAL A 591 21.72 -17.07 10.29
C VAL A 591 20.78 -16.13 11.04
N PRO A 592 21.02 -14.81 10.99
CA PRO A 592 20.16 -13.83 11.68
C PRO A 592 18.74 -13.81 11.10
N PRO A 593 17.72 -13.40 11.89
CA PRO A 593 16.37 -13.17 11.40
C PRO A 593 16.38 -12.20 10.20
N MET A 594 15.59 -12.48 9.17
CA MET A 594 15.60 -11.77 7.87
C MET A 594 15.29 -10.25 7.99
N LEU A 595 14.77 -9.80 9.14
CA LEU A 595 14.46 -8.39 9.45
C LEU A 595 15.50 -7.70 10.34
N ASP A 596 16.37 -8.44 11.03
CA ASP A 596 17.48 -7.87 11.83
C ASP A 596 18.71 -7.55 10.97
N GLN A 597 18.68 -7.90 9.68
CA GLN A 597 19.72 -7.57 8.70
C GLN A 597 19.59 -6.16 8.10
N PHE A 598 18.56 -5.38 8.47
CA PHE A 598 18.28 -4.09 7.83
C PHE A 598 17.92 -2.99 8.86
N PRO A 599 18.92 -2.44 9.58
CA PRO A 599 18.69 -1.31 10.49
C PRO A 599 18.23 -0.04 9.75
N ASP A 600 18.60 0.09 8.46
CA ASP A 600 18.29 1.24 7.62
C ASP A 600 17.74 0.77 6.27
N TYR A 601 16.41 0.77 6.09
CA TYR A 601 15.79 0.65 4.77
C TYR A 601 15.93 1.99 4.01
N ASP A 602 17.18 2.40 3.81
CA ASP A 602 17.59 3.66 3.18
C ASP A 602 18.23 3.43 1.79
N TRP A 603 18.00 2.26 1.18
CA TRP A 603 18.67 1.89 -0.08
C TRP A 603 18.24 2.72 -1.29
N ALA A 604 17.11 3.42 -1.19
CA ALA A 604 16.64 4.37 -2.20
C ALA A 604 17.06 5.84 -1.89
N ALA A 605 17.54 6.15 -0.67
CA ALA A 605 18.00 7.49 -0.32
C ALA A 605 19.38 7.85 -0.86
N GLY A 606 20.15 6.90 -1.39
CA GLY A 606 21.42 7.16 -2.06
C GLY A 606 21.35 7.71 -3.49
N PHE A 607 20.30 8.44 -3.88
CA PHE A 607 20.29 9.28 -5.10
C PHE A 607 20.21 10.78 -4.77
N GLU A 608 20.56 11.14 -3.54
CA GLU A 608 20.73 12.53 -3.13
C GLU A 608 22.16 13.00 -3.49
N PHE A 609 22.33 13.53 -4.70
CA PHE A 609 23.49 14.38 -5.00
C PHE A 609 23.20 15.78 -4.45
N SER A 610 23.38 15.98 -3.14
CA SER A 610 23.61 17.32 -2.63
C SER A 610 25.02 17.73 -3.04
N ASN A 611 25.14 18.77 -3.85
CA ASN A 611 26.41 19.45 -4.10
C ASN A 611 26.98 19.96 -2.76
N ALA A 612 27.85 19.18 -2.15
CA ALA A 612 28.89 19.64 -1.25
C ALA A 612 30.16 18.95 -1.72
N ASP A 613 30.88 19.66 -2.61
CA ASP A 613 32.28 19.44 -3.03
C ASP A 613 32.44 19.54 -4.55
N MET A 614 32.39 20.77 -5.05
CA MET A 614 33.28 21.19 -6.14
C MET A 614 33.75 22.63 -5.83
N PRO A 615 35.08 22.89 -5.90
CA PRO A 615 35.67 24.11 -5.39
C PRO A 615 35.49 25.24 -6.40
N ASN A 616 34.92 26.36 -5.97
CA ASN A 616 35.14 27.63 -6.65
C ASN A 616 35.68 28.67 -5.68
N SER A 617 36.75 29.28 -6.17
CA SER A 617 37.72 30.14 -5.53
C SER A 617 37.19 31.45 -4.96
N SER A 618 37.96 31.95 -3.99
CA SER A 618 38.19 33.35 -3.61
C SER A 618 37.14 34.03 -2.72
N LEU A 619 37.45 34.18 -1.42
CA LEU A 619 37.90 35.45 -0.81
C LEU A 619 37.81 35.41 0.73
N SER A 620 38.97 35.68 1.34
CA SER A 620 39.17 36.44 2.59
C SER A 620 38.74 35.83 3.93
N ILE A 621 39.76 35.29 4.62
CA ILE A 621 39.89 35.26 6.08
C ILE A 621 39.82 36.70 6.59
N ASP A 622 38.88 37.01 7.48
CA ASP A 622 39.11 38.00 8.54
C ASP A 622 37.99 38.03 9.61
N ILE A 623 38.45 38.16 10.87
CA ILE A 623 37.71 38.54 12.08
C ILE A 623 37.04 37.39 12.88
N LEU A 624 37.88 36.63 13.59
CA LEU A 624 37.57 36.15 14.94
C LEU A 624 38.42 36.94 15.95
N LYS A 625 37.90 38.06 16.47
CA LYS A 625 38.37 38.67 17.74
C LYS A 625 37.24 39.43 18.44
N SER A 626 37.15 39.21 19.76
CA SER A 626 36.33 39.87 20.79
C SER A 626 34.86 39.40 20.83
N LYS A 627 34.25 39.07 21.98
CA LYS A 627 34.49 39.45 23.38
C LYS A 627 34.25 38.29 24.35
N GLU A 628 35.15 38.17 25.34
CA GLU A 628 34.92 37.46 26.60
C GLU A 628 34.01 38.30 27.51
N GLU A 629 32.93 37.71 28.02
CA GLU A 629 32.33 38.12 29.29
C GLU A 629 32.26 36.91 30.23
N LYS A 630 32.94 37.06 31.37
CA LYS A 630 33.04 36.08 32.45
C LYS A 630 31.72 36.03 33.22
N GLY A 631 31.02 34.91 33.14
CA GLY A 631 29.88 34.57 33.99
C GLY A 631 29.95 33.12 34.45
N ASN A 632 30.51 32.91 35.64
CA ASN A 632 30.33 31.79 36.56
C ASN A 632 29.87 30.43 35.96
N MET A 633 30.82 29.61 35.51
CA MET A 633 30.55 28.23 35.07
C MET A 633 30.34 27.33 36.30
N GLY A 634 29.10 27.20 36.74
CA GLY A 634 28.69 26.07 37.57
C GLY A 634 28.93 24.77 36.82
N SER A 635 29.41 23.75 37.55
CA SER A 635 29.56 22.36 37.07
C SER A 635 28.37 21.93 36.19
N ILE A 636 28.61 21.72 34.90
CA ILE A 636 27.66 21.05 34.01
C ILE A 636 27.68 19.58 34.41
N LYS A 637 26.70 19.15 35.21
CA LYS A 637 26.41 17.73 35.41
C LYS A 637 26.06 17.12 34.05
N ALA A 638 26.66 15.97 33.73
CA ALA A 638 26.23 15.16 32.60
C ALA A 638 24.71 14.89 32.71
N PRO A 639 23.95 14.93 31.60
CA PRO A 639 22.51 14.68 31.65
C PRO A 639 22.25 13.28 32.20
N GLU A 640 21.53 13.18 33.31
CA GLU A 640 21.11 11.91 33.90
C GLU A 640 20.25 11.13 32.88
N ARG A 641 20.59 9.86 32.66
CA ARG A 641 19.79 8.95 31.81
C ARG A 641 18.39 8.85 32.40
N ARG A 642 17.38 9.34 31.68
CA ARG A 642 15.96 9.18 32.07
C ARG A 642 15.57 7.71 31.93
N MET A 643 14.92 7.16 32.95
CA MET A 643 14.35 5.81 32.89
C MET A 643 13.30 5.71 31.79
N THR A 644 13.30 4.60 31.06
CA THR A 644 12.26 4.23 30.10
C THR A 644 10.96 3.89 30.82
N ALA A 645 9.83 3.96 30.10
CA ALA A 645 8.53 3.58 30.62
C ALA A 645 8.52 2.13 31.16
N VAL A 646 9.21 1.20 30.50
CA VAL A 646 9.27 -0.20 30.94
C VAL A 646 10.13 -0.39 32.18
N GLU A 647 11.30 0.27 32.27
CA GLU A 647 12.14 0.27 33.48
C GLU A 647 11.35 0.82 34.69
N LYS A 648 10.56 1.88 34.48
CA LYS A 648 9.69 2.46 35.52
C LYS A 648 8.56 1.52 35.92
N LEU A 649 7.93 0.82 34.97
CA LEU A 649 6.89 -0.16 35.28
C LEU A 649 7.47 -1.30 36.14
N ARG A 650 8.59 -1.87 35.72
CA ARG A 650 9.24 -2.96 36.46
C ARG A 650 9.69 -2.53 37.84
N SER A 651 10.23 -1.32 38.01
CA SER A 651 10.60 -0.83 39.35
C SER A 651 9.39 -0.70 40.28
N MET A 652 8.24 -0.24 39.76
CA MET A 652 7.00 -0.15 40.54
C MET A 652 6.40 -1.52 40.86
N LEU A 653 6.52 -2.49 39.95
CA LEU A 653 6.11 -3.88 40.20
C LEU A 653 7.01 -4.58 41.22
N ALA A 654 8.30 -4.22 41.28
CA ALA A 654 9.26 -4.79 42.24
C ALA A 654 9.14 -4.18 43.65
N ASP A 655 8.70 -2.92 43.77
CA ASP A 655 8.53 -2.23 45.06
C ASP A 655 7.33 -2.80 45.83
N PRO A 656 7.52 -3.53 46.96
CA PRO A 656 6.42 -4.20 47.66
C PRO A 656 5.32 -3.25 48.16
N ASP A 657 5.63 -1.98 48.44
CA ASP A 657 4.69 -1.02 49.01
C ASP A 657 3.84 -0.32 47.93
N LYS A 658 4.34 -0.33 46.68
CA LYS A 658 3.67 0.30 45.53
C LYS A 658 2.51 -0.56 45.02
N PHE A 659 1.31 0.02 45.04
CA PHE A 659 0.14 -0.52 44.33
C PHE A 659 -0.13 0.34 43.08
N LEU A 660 -0.46 -0.29 41.95
CA LEU A 660 -0.72 0.40 40.70
C LEU A 660 -2.22 0.44 40.39
N SER A 661 -2.76 1.65 40.33
CA SER A 661 -4.14 1.91 39.89
C SER A 661 -4.09 2.55 38.51
N CYS A 662 -4.47 1.78 37.49
CA CYS A 662 -4.31 2.17 36.09
C CYS A 662 -5.66 2.52 35.46
N PRO A 663 -5.95 3.82 35.18
CA PRO A 663 -7.19 4.18 34.52
C PRO A 663 -7.21 3.65 33.08
N GLY A 664 -8.36 3.12 32.68
CA GLY A 664 -8.63 2.72 31.31
C GLY A 664 -8.82 3.93 30.41
N VAL A 665 -7.92 4.09 29.45
CA VAL A 665 -7.95 5.12 28.41
C VAL A 665 -8.11 4.46 27.05
N TYR A 666 -8.77 5.15 26.12
CA TYR A 666 -9.07 4.59 24.80
C TYR A 666 -8.70 5.52 23.63
N ASP A 667 -8.39 6.79 23.92
CA ASP A 667 -7.95 7.77 22.93
C ASP A 667 -6.99 8.80 23.56
N GLY A 668 -6.46 9.71 22.73
CA GLY A 668 -5.49 10.69 23.19
C GLY A 668 -6.08 11.72 24.16
N PHE A 669 -7.39 12.00 24.07
CA PHE A 669 -8.04 12.97 24.95
C PHE A 669 -8.19 12.43 26.37
N THR A 670 -8.69 11.21 26.50
CA THR A 670 -8.81 10.51 27.80
C THR A 670 -7.45 10.24 28.43
N ALA A 671 -6.42 9.95 27.64
CA ALA A 671 -5.05 9.81 28.14
C ALA A 671 -4.44 11.12 28.64
N ARG A 672 -4.62 12.23 27.91
CA ARG A 672 -4.18 13.56 28.35
C ARG A 672 -4.81 13.97 29.68
N ILE A 673 -6.11 13.74 29.84
CA ILE A 673 -6.82 14.00 31.10
C ILE A 673 -6.21 13.16 32.22
N ALA A 674 -6.07 11.84 32.03
CA ALA A 674 -5.50 10.96 33.04
C ALA A 674 -4.07 11.37 33.47
N LEU A 675 -3.23 11.77 32.51
CA LEU A 675 -1.88 12.25 32.79
C LEU A 675 -1.86 13.56 33.57
N GLN A 676 -2.80 14.47 33.33
CA GLN A 676 -2.92 15.74 34.07
C GLN A 676 -3.33 15.52 35.53
N GLU A 677 -4.11 14.46 35.80
CA GLU A 677 -4.43 14.02 37.16
C GLU A 677 -3.26 13.28 37.85
N GLY A 678 -2.11 13.17 37.20
CA GLY A 678 -0.87 12.68 37.81
C GLY A 678 -0.80 11.16 38.02
N VAL A 679 -1.50 10.38 37.20
CA VAL A 679 -1.48 8.91 37.31
C VAL A 679 -0.11 8.32 36.95
N ASP A 680 0.28 7.26 37.67
CA ASP A 680 1.59 6.64 37.51
C ASP A 680 1.73 5.71 36.30
N CYS A 681 0.62 5.16 35.83
CA CYS A 681 0.56 4.20 34.73
C CYS A 681 -0.83 4.22 34.08
N LEU A 682 -0.88 4.13 32.74
CA LEU A 682 -2.10 4.08 31.95
C LEU A 682 -2.42 2.64 31.53
N TYR A 683 -3.70 2.35 31.33
CA TYR A 683 -4.14 1.10 30.70
C TYR A 683 -4.90 1.39 29.40
N MET A 684 -4.45 0.83 28.26
CA MET A 684 -5.20 0.89 27.01
C MET A 684 -6.19 -0.27 26.93
N THR A 685 -7.48 0.06 26.95
CA THR A 685 -8.58 -0.92 26.82
C THR A 685 -8.79 -1.34 25.37
N GLY A 686 -8.84 -2.65 25.09
CA GLY A 686 -9.20 -3.18 23.76
C GLY A 686 -10.66 -2.89 23.39
N ALA A 687 -11.58 -3.06 24.35
CA ALA A 687 -12.98 -2.72 24.16
C ALA A 687 -13.18 -1.22 23.89
N GLY A 688 -12.51 -0.35 24.67
CA GLY A 688 -12.59 1.09 24.44
C GLY A 688 -11.98 1.51 23.10
N THR A 689 -10.87 0.88 22.69
CA THR A 689 -10.28 1.11 21.36
C THR A 689 -11.26 0.75 20.26
N THR A 690 -11.91 -0.42 20.36
CA THR A 690 -12.90 -0.90 19.39
C THR A 690 -14.13 0.01 19.33
N MET A 691 -14.66 0.43 20.48
CA MET A 691 -15.82 1.33 20.56
C MET A 691 -15.50 2.73 20.01
N SER A 692 -14.36 3.31 20.40
CA SER A 692 -14.00 4.69 20.04
C SER A 692 -13.50 4.80 18.60
N ARG A 693 -12.58 3.91 18.18
CA ARG A 693 -11.97 3.99 16.85
C ARG A 693 -12.81 3.36 15.75
N LEU A 694 -13.44 2.21 16.04
CA LEU A 694 -14.14 1.41 15.03
C LEU A 694 -15.67 1.54 15.11
N GLY A 695 -16.20 2.14 16.17
CA GLY A 695 -17.64 2.29 16.36
C GLY A 695 -18.36 0.93 16.47
N THR A 696 -17.69 -0.10 16.96
CA THR A 696 -18.21 -1.46 17.06
C THR A 696 -17.99 -2.06 18.45
N ALA A 697 -18.71 -3.14 18.76
CA ALA A 697 -18.56 -3.87 20.02
C ALA A 697 -17.27 -4.71 20.03
N ASP A 698 -16.79 -5.03 21.22
CA ASP A 698 -15.62 -5.86 21.45
C ASP A 698 -15.89 -7.34 21.16
N MET A 699 -15.74 -7.69 19.88
CA MET A 699 -16.07 -9.00 19.30
C MET A 699 -14.91 -9.55 18.45
N GLY A 700 -13.66 -9.22 18.79
CA GLY A 700 -12.47 -9.65 18.04
C GLY A 700 -12.37 -9.03 16.65
N ILE A 701 -12.99 -7.86 16.43
CA ILE A 701 -12.97 -7.13 15.15
C ILE A 701 -11.69 -6.32 14.97
N ALA A 702 -11.14 -5.81 16.07
CA ALA A 702 -9.91 -5.02 16.05
C ALA A 702 -8.73 -5.89 15.58
N THR A 703 -7.99 -5.38 14.61
CA THR A 703 -6.77 -6.02 14.11
C THR A 703 -5.56 -5.54 14.90
N LEU A 704 -4.41 -6.22 14.75
CA LEU A 704 -3.12 -5.73 15.26
C LEU A 704 -2.87 -4.27 14.84
N ASN A 705 -3.22 -3.88 13.63
CA ASN A 705 -2.98 -2.53 13.13
C ASN A 705 -3.81 -1.49 13.89
N ASP A 706 -5.06 -1.78 14.20
CA ASP A 706 -5.96 -0.88 14.94
C ASP A 706 -5.44 -0.67 16.37
N MET A 707 -5.05 -1.76 17.01
CA MET A 707 -4.58 -1.79 18.39
C MET A 707 -3.19 -1.18 18.52
N LEU A 708 -2.25 -1.52 17.62
CA LEU A 708 -0.91 -0.95 17.57
C LEU A 708 -0.96 0.55 17.30
N GLN A 709 -1.76 1.03 16.34
CA GLN A 709 -1.86 2.46 16.05
C GLN A 709 -2.33 3.25 17.28
N ASN A 710 -3.29 2.72 18.02
CA ASN A 710 -3.76 3.36 19.25
C ASN A 710 -2.70 3.32 20.35
N ALA A 711 -2.07 2.17 20.57
CA ALA A 711 -1.03 1.98 21.57
C ALA A 711 0.18 2.90 21.33
N THR A 712 0.65 3.00 20.08
CA THR A 712 1.74 3.90 19.68
C THR A 712 1.40 5.36 20.00
N MET A 713 0.20 5.82 19.64
CA MET A 713 -0.23 7.18 19.93
C MET A 713 -0.27 7.43 21.45
N LEU A 714 -0.88 6.53 22.21
CA LEU A 714 -1.01 6.67 23.67
C LEU A 714 0.34 6.67 24.39
N ALA A 715 1.23 5.73 24.07
CA ALA A 715 2.57 5.63 24.66
C ALA A 715 3.43 6.87 24.33
N SER A 716 3.21 7.49 23.17
CA SER A 716 3.97 8.67 22.73
C SER A 716 3.53 9.98 23.40
N ILE A 717 2.34 10.06 24.01
CA ILE A 717 1.88 11.29 24.70
C ILE A 717 2.78 11.62 25.88
N SER A 718 3.20 10.58 26.63
CA SER A 718 4.15 10.72 27.74
C SER A 718 5.10 9.51 27.74
N PRO A 719 6.24 9.58 27.02
CA PRO A 719 7.16 8.43 26.87
C PRO A 719 7.78 7.91 28.17
N SER A 720 7.67 8.67 29.28
CA SER A 720 8.12 8.25 30.61
C SER A 720 7.01 7.67 31.48
N THR A 721 5.75 7.70 31.04
CA THR A 721 4.62 7.11 31.75
C THR A 721 4.30 5.73 31.18
N PRO A 722 4.38 4.65 31.97
CA PRO A 722 4.06 3.31 31.51
C PRO A 722 2.65 3.18 30.95
N LEU A 723 2.55 2.58 29.76
CA LEU A 723 1.31 2.11 29.19
C LEU A 723 1.26 0.59 29.24
N ILE A 724 0.25 0.03 29.89
CA ILE A 724 -0.13 -1.38 29.76
C ILE A 724 -1.22 -1.47 28.70
N ALA A 725 -0.99 -2.22 27.63
CA ALA A 725 -1.89 -2.27 26.49
C ALA A 725 -2.50 -3.65 26.28
N ASP A 726 -3.79 -3.66 25.97
CA ASP A 726 -4.46 -4.86 25.49
C ASP A 726 -3.86 -5.36 24.17
N ALA A 727 -3.64 -6.67 24.09
CA ALA A 727 -3.15 -7.35 22.89
C ALA A 727 -4.05 -8.54 22.49
N ASP A 728 -5.26 -8.62 23.02
CA ASP A 728 -6.23 -9.69 22.78
C ASP A 728 -5.53 -11.07 22.90
N THR A 729 -5.55 -11.86 21.84
CA THR A 729 -4.91 -13.18 21.76
C THR A 729 -3.56 -13.14 21.02
N GLY A 730 -3.05 -11.96 20.66
CA GLY A 730 -1.87 -11.79 19.80
C GLY A 730 -2.14 -11.94 18.30
N TYR A 731 -3.42 -11.85 17.90
CA TYR A 731 -3.89 -11.74 16.50
C TYR A 731 -3.49 -12.88 15.54
N GLY A 732 -3.18 -14.06 16.08
CA GLY A 732 -2.88 -15.27 15.32
C GLY A 732 -2.10 -16.29 16.15
N GLY A 733 -1.35 -17.16 15.48
CA GLY A 733 -0.43 -18.10 16.14
C GLY A 733 0.88 -17.45 16.62
N PRO A 734 1.86 -18.26 17.07
CA PRO A 734 3.13 -17.78 17.65
C PRO A 734 3.86 -16.68 16.85
N VAL A 735 3.87 -16.77 15.52
CA VAL A 735 4.50 -15.75 14.64
C VAL A 735 3.82 -14.39 14.77
N MET A 736 2.49 -14.37 14.87
CA MET A 736 1.72 -13.12 15.04
C MET A 736 1.86 -12.55 16.45
N VAL A 737 1.94 -13.42 17.47
CA VAL A 737 2.27 -13.01 18.83
C VAL A 737 3.64 -12.34 18.86
N GLY A 738 4.66 -12.98 18.25
CA GLY A 738 6.00 -12.40 18.18
C GLY A 738 6.01 -11.02 17.50
N ARG A 739 5.36 -10.92 16.33
CA ARG A 739 5.17 -9.62 15.65
C ARG A 739 4.49 -8.58 16.53
N THR A 740 3.47 -8.97 17.29
CA THR A 740 2.71 -8.08 18.18
C THR A 740 3.61 -7.55 19.29
N VAL A 741 4.32 -8.44 19.99
CA VAL A 741 5.23 -8.09 21.08
C VAL A 741 6.34 -7.17 20.59
N THR A 742 7.02 -7.52 19.49
CA THR A 742 8.09 -6.67 18.92
C THR A 742 7.55 -5.31 18.49
N SER A 743 6.33 -5.24 17.92
CA SER A 743 5.72 -3.98 17.52
C SER A 743 5.35 -3.10 18.72
N TYR A 744 4.84 -3.70 19.79
CA TYR A 744 4.49 -2.99 21.03
C TYR A 744 5.74 -2.47 21.75
N ILE A 745 6.82 -3.25 21.77
CA ILE A 745 8.13 -2.81 22.28
C ILE A 745 8.61 -1.58 21.50
N ARG A 746 8.60 -1.63 20.17
CA ARG A 746 9.01 -0.51 19.31
C ARG A 746 8.12 0.72 19.48
N ALA A 747 6.85 0.52 19.82
CA ALA A 747 5.89 1.58 20.08
C ALA A 747 6.06 2.26 21.46
N GLY A 748 6.96 1.76 22.32
CA GLY A 748 7.16 2.28 23.68
C GLY A 748 6.14 1.77 24.70
N VAL A 749 5.40 0.71 24.39
CA VAL A 749 4.47 0.07 25.33
C VAL A 749 5.26 -0.62 26.44
N ALA A 750 4.87 -0.40 27.70
CA ALA A 750 5.60 -0.90 28.87
C ALA A 750 5.15 -2.31 29.28
N GLY A 751 3.88 -2.66 29.05
CA GLY A 751 3.36 -3.99 29.30
C GLY A 751 2.21 -4.35 28.36
N LEU A 752 1.98 -5.64 28.14
CA LEU A 752 0.83 -6.13 27.39
C LEU A 752 0.22 -7.36 28.05
N HIS A 753 -1.06 -7.61 27.80
CA HIS A 753 -1.70 -8.86 28.21
C HIS A 753 -2.17 -9.70 27.02
N LEU A 754 -1.97 -11.02 27.13
CA LEU A 754 -2.36 -12.03 26.14
C LEU A 754 -3.30 -13.06 26.76
N GLU A 755 -4.42 -13.33 26.10
CA GLU A 755 -5.46 -14.23 26.60
C GLU A 755 -5.55 -15.59 25.89
N ASP A 756 -6.24 -16.53 26.53
CA ASP A 756 -6.41 -17.92 26.11
C ASP A 756 -7.71 -18.18 25.31
N GLN A 757 -8.37 -17.12 24.83
CA GLN A 757 -9.50 -17.25 23.93
C GLN A 757 -9.06 -17.66 22.51
N ILE A 758 -10.00 -18.15 21.69
CA ILE A 758 -9.81 -18.22 20.25
C ILE A 758 -9.61 -16.81 19.64
N VAL A 759 -8.98 -16.71 18.47
CA VAL A 759 -8.65 -15.41 17.83
C VAL A 759 -9.88 -14.50 17.67
N SER A 760 -11.05 -15.08 17.34
CA SER A 760 -12.33 -14.36 17.36
C SER A 760 -12.85 -14.21 18.80
N LYS A 761 -12.07 -13.52 19.63
CA LYS A 761 -12.31 -13.36 21.06
C LYS A 761 -13.58 -12.58 21.36
N ARG A 762 -14.09 -12.69 22.59
CA ARG A 762 -15.21 -11.90 23.11
C ARG A 762 -14.78 -11.15 24.36
N CYS A 763 -15.48 -10.06 24.66
CA CYS A 763 -15.31 -9.37 25.94
C CYS A 763 -15.42 -10.35 27.12
N GLY A 764 -14.48 -10.26 28.06
CA GLY A 764 -14.39 -11.15 29.23
C GLY A 764 -15.56 -11.06 30.23
N HIS A 765 -16.50 -10.15 30.02
CA HIS A 765 -17.73 -10.09 30.82
C HIS A 765 -18.98 -10.57 30.04
N LEU A 766 -18.81 -11.14 28.85
CA LEU A 766 -19.89 -11.75 28.06
C LEU A 766 -19.89 -13.29 28.17
N ASN A 767 -21.07 -13.89 27.98
CA ASN A 767 -21.25 -15.34 27.98
C ASN A 767 -20.74 -16.02 26.71
N GLY A 768 -20.44 -17.32 26.82
CA GLY A 768 -20.12 -18.19 25.68
C GLY A 768 -18.73 -17.96 25.10
N LYS A 769 -17.75 -17.67 25.96
CA LYS A 769 -16.34 -17.60 25.58
C LYS A 769 -15.84 -18.96 25.13
N GLN A 770 -14.95 -18.96 24.13
CA GLN A 770 -14.33 -20.17 23.61
C GLN A 770 -12.83 -20.04 23.81
N LEU A 771 -12.24 -21.05 24.43
CA LEU A 771 -10.83 -21.07 24.76
C LEU A 771 -10.07 -22.04 23.86
N VAL A 772 -8.80 -21.75 23.66
CA VAL A 772 -7.86 -22.68 23.05
C VAL A 772 -7.39 -23.69 24.09
N ASP A 773 -6.77 -24.78 23.61
CA ASP A 773 -6.15 -25.74 24.50
C ASP A 773 -4.94 -25.14 25.24
N MET A 774 -4.42 -25.90 26.21
CA MET A 774 -3.29 -25.45 27.02
C MET A 774 -2.03 -25.23 26.17
N ASP A 775 -1.76 -26.13 25.23
CA ASP A 775 -0.52 -26.10 24.43
C ASP A 775 -0.47 -24.85 23.55
N GLU A 776 -1.60 -24.44 22.96
CA GLU A 776 -1.71 -23.21 22.20
C GLU A 776 -1.53 -21.98 23.09
N PHE A 777 -2.15 -21.94 24.28
CA PHE A 777 -1.98 -20.81 25.20
C PHE A 777 -0.53 -20.68 25.67
N GLU A 778 0.09 -21.78 26.08
CA GLU A 778 1.51 -21.82 26.43
C GLU A 778 2.41 -21.41 25.26
N ALA A 779 2.07 -21.81 24.03
CA ALA A 779 2.82 -21.41 22.85
C ALA A 779 2.75 -19.89 22.59
N ARG A 780 1.62 -19.24 22.87
CA ARG A 780 1.51 -17.77 22.79
C ARG A 780 2.41 -17.10 23.82
N ILE A 781 2.40 -17.55 25.07
CA ILE A 781 3.25 -16.96 26.12
C ILE A 781 4.74 -17.20 25.85
N ARG A 782 5.12 -18.41 25.42
CA ARG A 782 6.50 -18.69 24.96
C ARG A 782 6.91 -17.77 23.81
N ALA A 783 6.05 -17.58 22.82
CA ALA A 783 6.33 -16.72 21.67
C ALA A 783 6.52 -15.25 22.11
N ALA A 784 5.73 -14.78 23.07
CA ALA A 784 5.88 -13.44 23.64
C ALA A 784 7.22 -13.28 24.36
N ARG A 785 7.62 -14.28 25.17
CA ARG A 785 8.93 -14.28 25.86
C ARG A 785 10.09 -14.27 24.87
N LEU A 786 10.05 -15.15 23.86
CA LEU A 786 11.09 -15.23 22.81
C LEU A 786 11.21 -13.91 22.05
N ALA A 787 10.08 -13.33 21.61
CA ALA A 787 10.09 -12.06 20.88
C ALA A 787 10.60 -10.89 21.72
N ARG A 788 10.33 -10.88 23.03
CA ARG A 788 10.93 -9.92 23.97
C ARG A 788 12.46 -10.07 23.99
N GLU A 789 12.95 -11.29 24.21
CA GLU A 789 14.39 -11.61 24.26
C GLU A 789 15.12 -11.24 22.95
N GLU A 790 14.57 -11.66 21.81
CA GLU A 790 15.13 -11.39 20.47
C GLU A 790 15.17 -9.89 20.15
N SER A 791 14.16 -9.13 20.57
CA SER A 791 14.12 -7.69 20.33
C SER A 791 15.05 -6.87 21.22
N GLY A 792 15.66 -7.47 22.26
CA GLY A 792 16.39 -6.75 23.30
C GLY A 792 15.52 -5.81 24.14
N GLY A 793 14.19 -5.94 24.04
CA GLY A 793 13.23 -5.18 24.84
C GLY A 793 12.94 -5.85 26.17
N ASP A 794 12.28 -5.12 27.08
CA ASP A 794 12.01 -5.60 28.44
C ASP A 794 10.52 -5.55 28.82
N ILE A 795 9.63 -5.54 27.81
CA ILE A 795 8.18 -5.41 28.03
C ILE A 795 7.64 -6.43 29.05
N VAL A 796 6.72 -5.98 29.90
CA VAL A 796 6.05 -6.83 30.89
C VAL A 796 4.98 -7.66 30.18
N ILE A 797 5.07 -8.99 30.29
CA ILE A 797 4.13 -9.95 29.70
C ILE A 797 3.13 -10.39 30.77
N ILE A 798 1.86 -10.07 30.58
CA ILE A 798 0.77 -10.40 31.49
C ILE A 798 -0.04 -11.55 30.87
N ALA A 799 -0.10 -12.69 31.54
CA ALA A 799 -0.90 -13.82 31.09
C ALA A 799 -2.34 -13.70 31.60
N ARG A 800 -3.31 -13.58 30.68
CA ARG A 800 -4.73 -13.54 30.99
C ARG A 800 -5.37 -14.90 30.74
N THR A 801 -6.24 -15.35 31.65
CA THR A 801 -7.12 -16.50 31.40
C THR A 801 -8.58 -16.13 31.58
N ASP A 802 -9.41 -16.58 30.65
CA ASP A 802 -10.86 -16.45 30.65
C ASP A 802 -11.58 -17.75 31.10
N ALA A 803 -10.83 -18.73 31.62
CA ALA A 803 -11.31 -20.07 31.98
C ALA A 803 -12.28 -20.14 33.15
N LEU A 804 -12.32 -19.12 34.02
CA LEU A 804 -13.11 -19.18 35.25
C LEU A 804 -14.60 -19.48 35.00
N GLN A 805 -15.22 -18.79 34.04
CA GLN A 805 -16.66 -18.93 33.77
C GLN A 805 -17.06 -20.31 33.23
N GLY A 806 -16.20 -20.94 32.42
CA GLY A 806 -16.52 -22.18 31.69
C GLY A 806 -15.93 -23.45 32.30
N PHE A 807 -14.78 -23.34 32.97
CA PHE A 807 -13.98 -24.47 33.44
C PHE A 807 -13.68 -24.42 34.95
N GLY A 808 -14.02 -23.33 35.63
CA GLY A 808 -13.85 -23.16 37.07
C GLY A 808 -12.44 -22.72 37.49
N TYR A 809 -12.29 -22.50 38.80
CA TYR A 809 -11.08 -21.92 39.40
C TYR A 809 -9.83 -22.78 39.20
N ASP A 810 -9.91 -24.09 39.42
CA ASP A 810 -8.75 -24.99 39.34
C ASP A 810 -8.12 -25.02 37.95
N GLU A 811 -8.93 -25.03 36.89
CA GLU A 811 -8.44 -24.97 35.51
C GLU A 811 -7.83 -23.60 35.18
N ALA A 812 -8.44 -22.52 35.65
CA ALA A 812 -7.89 -21.17 35.48
C ALA A 812 -6.53 -21.02 36.18
N LEU A 813 -6.42 -21.51 37.41
CA LEU A 813 -5.16 -21.54 38.16
C LEU A 813 -4.11 -22.40 37.44
N ARG A 814 -4.49 -23.57 36.90
CA ARG A 814 -3.59 -24.43 36.12
C ARG A 814 -3.01 -23.70 34.91
N ARG A 815 -3.86 -22.95 34.18
CA ARG A 815 -3.47 -22.14 33.00
C ARG A 815 -2.54 -21.00 33.37
N LEU A 816 -2.82 -20.27 34.44
CA LEU A 816 -1.95 -19.19 34.89
C LEU A 816 -0.59 -19.70 35.37
N ARG A 817 -0.55 -20.83 36.11
CA ARG A 817 0.73 -21.46 36.50
C ARG A 817 1.54 -21.91 35.29
N ALA A 818 0.89 -22.50 34.28
CA ALA A 818 1.55 -22.90 33.04
C ALA A 818 2.11 -21.68 32.29
N ALA A 819 1.33 -20.61 32.16
CA ALA A 819 1.79 -19.37 31.54
C ALA A 819 2.97 -18.71 32.28
N VAL A 820 2.93 -18.67 33.61
CA VAL A 820 4.05 -18.19 34.44
C VAL A 820 5.30 -19.04 34.22
N ALA A 821 5.16 -20.36 34.16
CA ALA A 821 6.28 -21.27 33.85
C ALA A 821 6.87 -21.03 32.45
N GLN A 822 6.06 -20.53 31.49
CA GLN A 822 6.53 -20.10 30.16
C GLN A 822 7.12 -18.69 30.11
N GLY A 823 7.15 -17.98 31.24
CA GLY A 823 7.83 -16.69 31.42
C GLY A 823 6.95 -15.45 31.37
N ALA A 824 5.65 -15.57 31.64
CA ALA A 824 4.83 -14.41 31.97
C ALA A 824 5.28 -13.77 33.29
N ASP A 825 5.37 -12.45 33.32
CA ASP A 825 5.80 -11.67 34.49
C ASP A 825 4.66 -11.42 35.48
N MET A 826 3.42 -11.43 35.01
CA MET A 826 2.21 -11.21 35.81
C MET A 826 1.08 -12.14 35.38
N ALA A 827 0.16 -12.40 36.31
CA ALA A 827 -1.04 -13.18 36.06
C ALA A 827 -2.31 -12.32 36.12
N PHE A 828 -3.28 -12.64 35.28
CA PHE A 828 -4.56 -11.96 35.20
C PHE A 828 -5.69 -12.99 35.08
N LEU A 829 -6.41 -13.21 36.19
CA LEU A 829 -7.64 -14.00 36.22
C LEU A 829 -8.83 -13.11 35.85
N GLU A 830 -9.44 -13.35 34.69
CA GLU A 830 -10.56 -12.53 34.23
C GLU A 830 -11.89 -12.95 34.88
N GLY A 831 -12.72 -11.95 35.20
CA GLY A 831 -14.11 -12.16 35.59
C GLY A 831 -14.31 -12.81 36.96
N VAL A 832 -13.41 -12.53 37.92
CA VAL A 832 -13.50 -13.03 39.30
C VAL A 832 -14.84 -12.65 39.93
N THR A 833 -15.61 -13.63 40.41
CA THR A 833 -16.98 -13.40 40.92
C THR A 833 -17.10 -13.29 42.44
N THR A 834 -16.08 -13.74 43.19
CA THR A 834 -16.09 -13.77 44.65
C THR A 834 -14.81 -13.16 45.23
N ALA A 835 -14.88 -12.62 46.45
CA ALA A 835 -13.71 -12.10 47.16
C ALA A 835 -12.74 -13.22 47.56
N GLU A 836 -13.29 -14.42 47.82
CA GLU A 836 -12.54 -15.63 48.13
C GLU A 836 -11.66 -16.05 46.96
N ASP A 837 -12.19 -16.11 45.73
CA ASP A 837 -11.40 -16.43 44.53
C ASP A 837 -10.32 -15.37 44.28
N ALA A 838 -10.67 -14.09 44.48
CA ALA A 838 -9.77 -12.95 44.31
C ALA A 838 -8.55 -13.02 45.26
N LYS A 839 -8.79 -13.39 46.51
CA LYS A 839 -7.73 -13.60 47.51
C LYS A 839 -6.96 -14.89 47.27
N SER A 840 -7.66 -15.96 46.91
CA SER A 840 -7.05 -17.27 46.69
C SER A 840 -6.09 -17.23 45.51
N ILE A 841 -6.44 -16.57 44.39
CA ILE A 841 -5.60 -16.54 43.19
C ILE A 841 -4.27 -15.83 43.46
N CYS A 842 -4.30 -14.75 44.25
CA CYS A 842 -3.10 -14.02 44.66
C CYS A 842 -2.21 -14.87 45.57
N ALA A 843 -2.81 -15.62 46.50
CA ALA A 843 -2.07 -16.52 47.39
C ALA A 843 -1.46 -17.72 46.62
N ASP A 844 -2.22 -18.32 45.70
CA ASP A 844 -1.85 -19.53 44.97
C ASP A 844 -0.78 -19.30 43.88
N LEU A 845 -0.66 -18.05 43.41
CA LEU A 845 0.34 -17.63 42.42
C LEU A 845 1.53 -16.89 43.03
N ALA A 846 1.53 -16.63 44.34
CA ALA A 846 2.66 -15.97 45.00
C ALA A 846 3.97 -16.74 44.73
N PRO A 847 5.08 -16.04 44.40
CA PRO A 847 5.28 -14.58 44.46
C PRO A 847 4.90 -13.81 43.17
N THR A 848 4.30 -14.46 42.18
CA THR A 848 3.93 -13.80 40.92
C THR A 848 2.86 -12.71 41.15
N PRO A 849 3.10 -11.46 40.73
CA PRO A 849 2.14 -10.39 40.90
C PRO A 849 0.87 -10.63 40.05
N CYS A 850 -0.28 -10.40 40.67
CA CYS A 850 -1.59 -10.54 40.03
C CYS A 850 -2.18 -9.16 39.68
N LEU A 851 -2.91 -9.13 38.57
CA LEU A 851 -3.69 -7.98 38.09
C LEU A 851 -5.18 -8.23 38.32
N PHE A 852 -5.88 -7.25 38.89
CA PHE A 852 -7.34 -7.22 39.01
C PHE A 852 -7.96 -6.33 37.93
N ASN A 853 -9.05 -6.80 37.32
CA ASN A 853 -9.79 -6.07 36.30
C ASN A 853 -11.13 -5.57 36.87
N SER A 854 -11.22 -4.25 37.11
CA SER A 854 -12.42 -3.59 37.63
C SER A 854 -13.26 -3.06 36.46
N VAL A 855 -14.31 -3.79 36.11
CA VAL A 855 -15.24 -3.44 35.03
C VAL A 855 -16.64 -3.19 35.59
N PRO A 856 -17.08 -1.92 35.66
CA PRO A 856 -18.41 -1.57 36.13
C PRO A 856 -19.52 -2.27 35.34
N GLY A 857 -20.51 -2.82 36.06
CA GLY A 857 -21.63 -3.55 35.45
C GLY A 857 -21.26 -4.91 34.86
N GLY A 858 -20.05 -5.41 35.16
CA GLY A 858 -19.60 -6.74 34.80
C GLY A 858 -20.04 -7.83 35.79
N VAL A 859 -19.31 -8.94 35.80
CA VAL A 859 -19.53 -10.07 36.72
C VAL A 859 -18.72 -9.96 38.01
N SER A 860 -17.68 -9.10 38.02
CA SER A 860 -16.81 -8.93 39.16
C SER A 860 -17.43 -7.98 40.18
N PRO A 861 -17.27 -8.22 41.50
CA PRO A 861 -17.64 -7.24 42.50
C PRO A 861 -16.83 -5.93 42.38
N ASP A 862 -17.46 -4.80 42.73
CA ASP A 862 -16.83 -3.47 42.71
C ASP A 862 -15.90 -3.29 43.93
N PHE A 863 -14.76 -3.98 43.95
CA PHE A 863 -13.74 -3.80 44.97
C PHE A 863 -13.07 -2.43 44.86
N THR A 864 -12.83 -1.81 46.01
CA THR A 864 -11.99 -0.63 46.14
C THR A 864 -10.51 -0.97 45.88
N VAL A 865 -9.70 0.06 45.59
CA VAL A 865 -8.24 -0.08 45.44
C VAL A 865 -7.61 -0.68 46.70
N ASP A 866 -8.05 -0.25 47.88
CA ASP A 866 -7.54 -0.75 49.16
C ASP A 866 -7.92 -2.22 49.40
N GLU A 867 -9.13 -2.62 49.02
CA GLU A 867 -9.55 -4.03 49.09
C GLU A 867 -8.72 -4.90 48.13
N CYS A 868 -8.48 -4.44 46.90
CA CYS A 868 -7.61 -5.15 45.96
C CYS A 868 -6.20 -5.34 46.54
N LYS A 869 -5.64 -4.28 47.15
CA LYS A 869 -4.34 -4.34 47.82
C LYS A 869 -4.34 -5.33 48.99
N GLN A 870 -5.38 -5.32 49.82
CA GLN A 870 -5.53 -6.24 50.96
C GLN A 870 -5.71 -7.71 50.52
N MET A 871 -6.32 -7.97 49.37
CA MET A 871 -6.44 -9.31 48.80
C MET A 871 -5.12 -9.84 48.23
N GLY A 872 -4.13 -8.98 48.01
CA GLY A 872 -2.80 -9.35 47.52
C GLY A 872 -2.55 -9.02 46.05
N TYR A 873 -3.45 -8.30 45.37
CA TYR A 873 -3.18 -7.81 44.01
C TYR A 873 -2.06 -6.78 44.01
N LYS A 874 -1.30 -6.74 42.91
CA LYS A 874 -0.25 -5.74 42.69
C LYS A 874 -0.73 -4.53 41.89
N LEU A 875 -1.73 -4.77 41.05
CA LEU A 875 -2.23 -3.81 40.07
C LEU A 875 -3.74 -3.99 39.90
N ALA A 876 -4.47 -2.88 39.78
CA ALA A 876 -5.85 -2.87 39.30
C ALA A 876 -5.99 -1.97 38.06
N ILE A 877 -6.66 -2.47 37.03
CA ILE A 877 -7.06 -1.70 35.84
C ILE A 877 -8.53 -1.32 35.92
N PHE A 878 -8.89 -0.17 35.35
CA PHE A 878 -10.27 0.32 35.26
C PHE A 878 -10.69 0.57 33.80
N PRO A 879 -10.88 -0.48 32.97
CA PRO A 879 -10.93 -0.36 31.50
C PRO A 879 -12.00 0.57 30.96
N LEU A 880 -13.17 0.63 31.59
CA LEU A 880 -14.33 1.40 31.12
C LEU A 880 -14.54 2.70 31.88
N LEU A 881 -13.59 3.12 32.73
CA LEU A 881 -13.70 4.32 33.57
C LEU A 881 -14.17 5.55 32.79
N ALA A 882 -13.48 5.90 31.71
CA ALA A 882 -13.86 7.05 30.89
C ALA A 882 -15.12 6.79 30.05
N CYS A 883 -15.31 5.56 29.55
CA CYS A 883 -16.47 5.21 28.71
C CYS A 883 -17.79 5.36 29.48
N GLU A 884 -17.82 4.92 30.74
CA GLU A 884 -18.99 4.94 31.61
C GLU A 884 -19.44 6.36 31.94
N VAL A 885 -18.50 7.31 32.04
CA VAL A 885 -18.79 8.74 32.24
C VAL A 885 -19.18 9.45 30.94
N VAL A 886 -18.47 9.19 29.85
CA VAL A 886 -18.67 9.87 28.55
C VAL A 886 -20.02 9.50 27.92
N TYR A 887 -20.41 8.23 27.99
CA TYR A 887 -21.63 7.73 27.38
C TYR A 887 -22.91 8.47 27.83
N PRO A 888 -23.26 8.57 29.12
CA PRO A 888 -24.45 9.28 29.56
C PRO A 888 -24.33 10.79 29.34
N ALA A 889 -23.13 11.37 29.48
CA ALA A 889 -22.91 12.80 29.30
C ALA A 889 -23.16 13.25 27.85
N VAL A 890 -22.54 12.57 26.88
CA VAL A 890 -22.73 12.86 25.45
C VAL A 890 -24.15 12.57 25.02
N ARG A 891 -24.76 11.48 25.51
CA ARG A 891 -26.19 11.19 25.27
C ARG A 891 -27.07 12.33 25.74
N LYS A 892 -26.88 12.81 26.98
CA LYS A 892 -27.65 13.92 27.54
C LYS A 892 -27.46 15.19 26.71
N ALA A 893 -26.23 15.51 26.32
CA ALA A 893 -25.92 16.67 25.48
C ALA A 893 -26.64 16.60 24.11
N ILE A 894 -26.66 15.43 23.46
CA ILE A 894 -27.39 15.23 22.19
C ILE A 894 -28.90 15.39 22.39
N GLN A 895 -29.46 14.87 23.49
CA GLN A 895 -30.89 15.02 23.80
C GLN A 895 -31.26 16.50 24.03
N GLN A 896 -30.45 17.23 24.78
CA GLN A 896 -30.62 18.66 24.98
C GLN A 896 -30.51 19.41 23.65
N MET A 897 -29.48 19.12 22.83
CA MET A 897 -29.30 19.74 21.50
C MET A 897 -30.53 19.56 20.62
N LYS A 898 -31.16 18.37 20.63
CA LYS A 898 -32.42 18.12 19.92
C LYS A 898 -33.59 18.94 20.46
N ALA A 899 -33.60 19.28 21.75
CA ALA A 899 -34.57 20.18 22.37
C ALA A 899 -34.25 21.67 22.15
N GLY A 900 -33.16 22.00 21.44
CA GLY A 900 -32.82 23.36 21.01
C GLY A 900 -31.82 24.11 21.90
N HIS A 901 -31.29 23.49 22.96
CA HIS A 901 -30.27 24.11 23.82
C HIS A 901 -29.33 23.05 24.39
N VAL A 902 -28.10 23.38 24.79
CA VAL A 902 -27.22 22.44 25.50
C VAL A 902 -26.77 23.12 26.78
N GLU A 903 -27.05 22.53 27.93
CA GLU A 903 -26.64 23.08 29.24
C GLU A 903 -25.17 22.78 29.53
N SER A 904 -24.56 23.53 30.44
CA SER A 904 -23.24 23.13 30.92
C SER A 904 -23.31 21.82 31.69
N VAL A 905 -22.23 21.03 31.57
CA VAL A 905 -21.98 19.90 32.47
C VAL A 905 -21.53 20.35 33.86
N GLU A 906 -20.99 21.57 33.97
CA GLU A 906 -20.56 22.18 35.22
C GLU A 906 -21.73 22.79 35.98
N LYS A 907 -21.76 22.58 37.30
CA LYS A 907 -22.84 23.07 38.19
C LYS A 907 -22.92 24.60 38.26
N ASP A 908 -21.80 25.29 38.04
CA ASP A 908 -21.71 26.75 38.02
C ASP A 908 -22.08 27.37 36.67
N GLY A 909 -22.42 26.54 35.67
CA GLY A 909 -22.76 26.97 34.32
C GLY A 909 -21.55 27.26 33.43
N LYS A 910 -20.30 27.09 33.91
CA LYS A 910 -19.07 27.33 33.13
C LYS A 910 -19.05 26.45 31.89
N ARG A 911 -18.71 27.02 30.73
CA ARG A 911 -18.54 26.28 29.47
C ARG A 911 -17.06 26.22 29.09
N HIS A 912 -16.58 25.04 28.71
CA HIS A 912 -15.21 24.86 28.25
C HIS A 912 -15.10 25.18 26.75
N GLY A 913 -14.34 26.23 26.43
CA GLY A 913 -14.08 26.65 25.05
C GLY A 913 -12.88 25.94 24.42
N PRO A 914 -12.63 26.13 23.10
CA PRO A 914 -11.55 25.47 22.38
C PRO A 914 -10.18 25.62 23.04
N ARG A 915 -9.84 26.81 23.55
CA ARG A 915 -8.54 27.08 24.18
C ARG A 915 -8.29 26.20 25.42
N GLU A 916 -9.30 25.99 26.25
CA GLU A 916 -9.18 25.14 27.45
C GLU A 916 -9.01 23.67 27.04
N LEU A 917 -9.79 23.20 26.06
CA LEU A 917 -9.67 21.84 25.53
C LEU A 917 -8.33 21.59 24.81
N PHE A 918 -7.78 22.60 24.12
CA PHE A 918 -6.44 22.49 23.53
C PHE A 918 -5.34 22.47 24.59
N ARG A 919 -5.50 23.18 25.72
CA ARG A 919 -4.56 23.08 26.86
C ARG A 919 -4.57 21.69 27.48
N VAL A 920 -5.73 21.05 27.59
CA VAL A 920 -5.79 19.61 27.96
C VAL A 920 -4.91 18.79 27.02
N CYS A 921 -4.95 19.08 25.72
CA CYS A 921 -4.14 18.42 24.70
C CYS A 921 -2.69 18.92 24.54
N GLY A 922 -2.16 19.71 25.48
CA GLY A 922 -0.76 20.16 25.46
C GLY A 922 -0.48 21.39 24.59
N LEU A 923 -1.46 22.29 24.42
CA LEU A 923 -1.26 23.55 23.69
C LEU A 923 -0.03 24.34 24.19
N ASP A 924 0.12 24.46 25.51
CA ASP A 924 1.19 25.27 26.10
C ASP A 924 2.57 24.62 25.82
N ASP A 925 2.67 23.28 25.85
CA ASP A 925 3.90 22.54 25.49
C ASP A 925 4.29 22.77 24.02
N LEU A 926 3.31 22.80 23.12
CA LEU A 926 3.52 23.02 21.68
C LEU A 926 3.98 24.45 21.39
N ILE A 927 3.40 25.44 22.07
CA ILE A 927 3.81 26.85 21.97
C ILE A 927 5.25 26.99 22.50
N GLU A 928 5.55 26.41 23.66
CA GLU A 928 6.90 26.44 24.24
C GLU A 928 7.92 25.82 23.28
N PHE A 929 7.58 24.67 22.67
CA PHE A 929 8.45 24.00 21.71
C PHE A 929 8.70 24.85 20.45
N ASP A 930 7.67 25.44 19.84
CA ASP A 930 7.83 26.34 18.68
C ASP A 930 8.77 27.50 18.99
N VAL A 931 8.52 28.19 20.11
CA VAL A 931 9.35 29.34 20.54
C VAL A 931 10.79 28.90 20.83
N LYS A 932 10.98 27.75 21.49
CA LYS A 932 12.31 27.21 21.80
C LYS A 932 13.07 26.79 20.54
N ALA A 933 12.37 26.33 19.50
CA ALA A 933 12.94 26.00 18.20
C ALA A 933 13.25 27.25 17.33
N GLY A 934 12.97 28.46 17.82
CA GLY A 934 13.15 29.71 17.09
C GLY A 934 11.96 30.09 16.20
N GLY A 935 10.86 29.34 16.28
CA GLY A 935 9.59 29.69 15.67
C GLY A 935 9.03 30.99 16.26
N LEU A 936 8.35 31.77 15.41
CA LEU A 936 7.72 33.03 15.79
C LEU A 936 6.19 32.97 15.72
N ASN A 937 5.64 31.83 15.27
CA ASN A 937 4.22 31.68 14.96
C ASN A 937 3.35 31.84 16.21
N TYR A 938 3.85 31.40 17.37
CA TYR A 938 3.12 31.47 18.64
C TYR A 938 3.81 32.35 19.70
N LYS A 939 4.71 33.25 19.28
CA LYS A 939 5.47 34.12 20.21
C LYS A 939 4.59 35.00 21.09
N ASN A 940 3.39 35.34 20.63
CA ASN A 940 2.40 36.13 21.37
C ASN A 940 1.26 35.29 21.96
N GLY A 941 1.42 33.95 21.99
CA GLY A 941 0.37 33.00 22.32
C GLY A 941 -0.38 32.48 21.08
N ALA A 942 -1.28 31.53 21.32
CA ALA A 942 -2.20 30.96 20.33
C ALA A 942 -3.59 31.61 20.39
#